data_AF-N0CNW9-F1
#
_entry.id   AF-N0CNW9-F1
#
_cell.length_a   1.000
_cell.length_b   1.000
_cell.length_c   1.000
_cell.angle_alpha   90.00
_cell.angle_beta   90.00
_cell.angle_gamma   90.00
#
_symmetry.space_group_name_H-M   'P 1'
#
loop_
_entity.id
_entity.type
_entity.pdbx_description
1 polymer ?
#
loop_
_entity_poly.entity_id
_entity_poly.type
_entity_poly.pdbx_seq_one_letter_code
_entity_poly.pdbx_strand_id
1 'polypeptide(L)'
;MGQPDAPLVELKGLLAMPFLLAPGPRRKPSAPPLTPPPSRSGGESGPSPHRSAFRPDIEGLRAVAVLAVLAFHAEIPGLAGGFIGVDVFFVISGYLITGLLVREAISTGRIRLGDFFSRRARRLLPSAAVVLAAVAVAGAWLTVPLRRTDLEYDVLSAALSLANWRFISQRTDYLAAGHDQSPLLHFWSLAVEEQFYLFWAPLLAVVVLCAARAVRRGRAVRSVVALVTGALVLGSFALSLHWTEDSVSLAYLGTPSRVWQFGVGALLALLPWHLLRGPRTLRLLCGWGGAAAIGWCVVAYDASTPYPGYAALVPTLATAAVILAAIPGRGERNVQGPYGVGRLLAGRAPRAVGRLSYTLYLWHWPVLVLAEARLGALGWPARTALTLAAVLPALATMRWVEQPLRRSRTVSELPRRGLAVGVSAIVLPVALALVVGTATLHLMGPATPVDVKGLPPGAVSGPSLLTRAAGASAGDGPVVPNPAQARKDFPPDRDCQVAPEVTRSPECLFGAVDSPDRIVLLGDSHAGQWFSPMLALAAQRGWALQELVKQGCPLPQLAVDSPQLGRAYRECDTWRAGTLDRLRTGPKPRLIVIASLNRYTTDRQLLTAAWEKTLKSLRATGAPIVYIEDTPVPGTDIPACVSGAPDDAAACAFSRAEAVPADPLARRIASGAVPGVRSISVNPVLCPGNGPTCPAVRDRILLYRDDAHLTNVAAVVLAPRLERLLTDSGALPAATAPATPAAPAAPGADGWTELLRDDFEGPAGSRPSPADWQYDLGTCYPGCPAPQWGTGEIETMTDSTDNVRLDGKGALEIVPTREGEQWSSGRIETVRSDFAPPPGGVLRIEASIALPDVTGPKAAGYWPAFWTLGAPLRDGYTGWPGVGELDIMESVNGRDAVFGSMHCGVLEGGPCEEPVGLTSGPQTCASCRTEFHTYAVEVDLGAREVRWYLDGRVYHRVSAGRMDAGTWKRAVDHGVFLILNVAIGGKLPAADGATAGPATEPGHPMRVDQVTVKVKVKGGEGGGGSG
;
A
#
# COMPACT_ATOMS: atom_id res chain seq x y z
N MET A 1 -13.83 -16.52 68.23
CA MET A 1 -13.35 -15.22 67.71
C MET A 1 -12.65 -15.51 66.40
N GLY A 2 -13.07 -15.10 65.21
CA GLY A 2 -14.20 -14.33 64.72
C GLY A 2 -13.92 -14.21 63.21
N GLN A 3 -14.58 -15.03 62.40
CA GLN A 3 -14.58 -14.95 60.93
C GLN A 3 -15.51 -13.80 60.51
N PRO A 4 -15.29 -13.13 59.35
CA PRO A 4 -15.88 -13.68 58.11
C PRO A 4 -15.18 -13.36 56.77
N ASP A 5 -15.68 -14.10 55.76
CA ASP A 5 -15.95 -13.75 54.35
C ASP A 5 -15.04 -14.13 53.15
N ALA A 6 -15.74 -14.86 52.25
CA ALA A 6 -15.63 -15.04 50.79
C ALA A 6 -14.57 -15.98 50.17
N PRO A 7 -15.02 -16.86 49.24
CA PRO A 7 -14.53 -16.79 47.85
C PRO A 7 -15.66 -16.96 46.80
N LEU A 8 -15.67 -16.19 45.70
CA LEU A 8 -14.99 -16.39 44.40
C LEU A 8 -15.40 -17.67 43.64
N VAL A 9 -16.09 -17.46 42.51
CA VAL A 9 -16.45 -18.49 41.51
C VAL A 9 -15.52 -18.35 40.31
N GLU A 10 -14.78 -19.43 40.02
CA GLU A 10 -14.01 -19.64 38.80
C GLU A 10 -14.88 -20.28 37.70
N LEU A 11 -14.69 -19.82 36.45
CA LEU A 11 -15.28 -20.39 35.24
C LEU A 11 -14.24 -21.28 34.52
N LYS A 12 -14.57 -22.55 34.27
CA LYS A 12 -13.88 -23.42 33.30
C LYS A 12 -14.88 -24.18 32.42
N GLY A 13 -14.84 -23.87 31.12
CA GLY A 13 -14.65 -24.79 30.00
C GLY A 13 -15.54 -26.03 29.77
N LEU A 14 -16.30 -25.94 28.67
CA LEU A 14 -16.30 -26.84 27.49
C LEU A 14 -17.05 -28.21 27.44
N LEU A 15 -17.81 -28.30 26.34
CA LEU A 15 -18.09 -29.46 25.45
C LEU A 15 -19.05 -30.58 25.89
N ALA A 16 -20.21 -30.65 25.24
CA ALA A 16 -20.55 -31.68 24.23
C ALA A 16 -22.07 -31.69 23.94
N MET A 17 -22.44 -31.68 22.66
CA MET A 17 -23.82 -31.88 22.18
C MET A 17 -23.85 -33.06 21.20
N PRO A 18 -24.72 -34.06 21.40
CA PRO A 18 -25.15 -34.95 20.34
C PRO A 18 -26.56 -34.61 19.84
N PHE A 19 -26.75 -34.85 18.54
CA PHE A 19 -28.02 -34.94 17.84
C PHE A 19 -29.02 -35.87 18.55
N LEU A 20 -30.33 -35.56 18.46
CA LEU A 20 -31.39 -36.48 17.97
C LEU A 20 -32.84 -35.92 18.11
N LEU A 21 -33.63 -36.25 17.08
CA LEU A 21 -35.07 -36.59 17.08
C LEU A 21 -36.16 -35.49 17.07
N ALA A 22 -37.00 -35.62 16.03
CA ALA A 22 -38.26 -34.93 15.79
C ALA A 22 -39.38 -35.39 16.74
N PRO A 23 -40.40 -34.54 17.00
CA PRO A 23 -41.70 -35.00 17.50
C PRO A 23 -42.78 -34.99 16.41
N GLY A 24 -43.58 -36.06 16.40
CA GLY A 24 -44.73 -36.29 15.51
C GLY A 24 -45.97 -35.40 15.77
N PRO A 25 -47.06 -35.60 15.00
CA PRO A 25 -48.14 -34.63 14.87
C PRO A 25 -49.19 -34.77 15.98
N ARG A 26 -49.53 -33.65 16.63
CA ARG A 26 -50.69 -33.55 17.53
C ARG A 26 -51.97 -33.32 16.73
N ARG A 27 -52.90 -34.27 16.80
CA ARG A 27 -54.31 -34.12 16.39
C ARG A 27 -54.99 -33.05 17.24
N LYS A 28 -55.78 -32.17 16.61
CA LYS A 28 -56.76 -31.29 17.30
C LYS A 28 -58.20 -31.70 16.89
N PRO A 29 -59.21 -31.47 17.74
CA PRO A 29 -60.55 -32.05 17.61
C PRO A 29 -61.42 -31.35 16.56
N SER A 30 -62.33 -32.15 15.99
CA SER A 30 -63.39 -31.80 15.04
C SER A 30 -64.43 -30.83 15.61
N ALA A 31 -64.68 -29.73 14.89
CA ALA A 31 -65.87 -28.89 15.03
C ALA A 31 -66.84 -29.19 13.86
N PRO A 32 -68.17 -29.11 14.06
CA PRO A 32 -69.16 -29.55 13.07
C PRO A 32 -69.27 -28.58 11.88
N PRO A 33 -69.72 -29.06 10.70
CA PRO A 33 -69.80 -28.25 9.49
C PRO A 33 -71.00 -27.30 9.55
N LEU A 34 -70.72 -26.00 9.54
CA LEU A 34 -71.72 -24.98 9.19
C LEU A 34 -71.88 -24.95 7.66
N THR A 35 -73.09 -25.20 7.21
CA THR A 35 -73.55 -25.07 5.83
C THR A 35 -73.34 -23.63 5.31
N PRO A 36 -72.85 -23.44 4.07
CA PRO A 36 -72.77 -22.11 3.48
C PRO A 36 -74.17 -21.64 3.03
N PRO A 37 -74.55 -20.37 3.23
CA PRO A 37 -75.79 -19.83 2.68
C PRO A 37 -75.69 -19.69 1.14
N PRO A 38 -76.83 -19.72 0.42
CA PRO A 38 -76.85 -19.81 -1.03
C PRO A 38 -76.32 -18.55 -1.72
N SER A 39 -75.69 -18.78 -2.86
CA SER A 39 -75.14 -17.79 -3.78
C SER A 39 -76.14 -16.69 -4.14
N ARG A 40 -75.81 -15.43 -3.79
CA ARG A 40 -76.34 -14.27 -4.50
C ARG A 40 -75.40 -13.91 -5.65
N SER A 41 -75.87 -14.20 -6.85
CA SER A 41 -75.44 -13.60 -8.11
C SER A 41 -75.68 -12.07 -8.09
N GLY A 42 -74.71 -11.30 -8.59
CA GLY A 42 -74.89 -9.90 -8.96
C GLY A 42 -73.99 -8.93 -8.18
N GLY A 43 -72.90 -8.48 -8.80
CA GLY A 43 -72.05 -7.42 -8.27
C GLY A 43 -70.76 -7.30 -9.09
N GLU A 44 -70.68 -6.25 -9.89
CA GLU A 44 -69.63 -5.90 -10.84
C GLU A 44 -68.21 -6.24 -10.36
N SER A 45 -67.56 -7.14 -11.09
CA SER A 45 -66.12 -7.35 -11.00
C SER A 45 -65.39 -6.13 -11.58
N GLY A 46 -65.12 -5.13 -10.74
CA GLY A 46 -64.12 -4.11 -11.05
C GLY A 46 -62.78 -4.78 -11.42
N PRO A 47 -62.02 -4.25 -12.39
CA PRO A 47 -60.80 -4.90 -12.87
C PRO A 47 -59.79 -5.00 -11.73
N SER A 48 -59.49 -6.24 -11.34
CA SER A 48 -58.44 -6.52 -10.36
C SER A 48 -57.08 -6.06 -10.92
N PRO A 49 -56.21 -5.48 -10.08
CA PRO A 49 -54.95 -4.90 -10.53
C PRO A 49 -54.07 -5.99 -11.15
N HIS A 50 -53.72 -5.81 -12.42
CA HIS A 50 -52.88 -6.72 -13.21
C HIS A 50 -51.63 -7.16 -12.42
N ARG A 51 -51.63 -8.41 -11.93
CA ARG A 51 -50.40 -9.09 -11.48
C ARG A 51 -49.42 -9.04 -12.66
N SER A 52 -48.20 -8.56 -12.43
CA SER A 52 -47.15 -8.64 -13.45
C SER A 52 -46.92 -10.11 -13.81
N ALA A 53 -47.23 -10.50 -15.04
CA ALA A 53 -46.95 -11.84 -15.52
C ALA A 53 -45.45 -12.11 -15.41
N PHE A 54 -45.09 -13.23 -14.78
CA PHE A 54 -43.72 -13.70 -14.66
C PHE A 54 -43.08 -13.88 -16.05
N ARG A 55 -41.82 -13.43 -16.23
CA ARG A 55 -41.08 -13.47 -17.51
C ARG A 55 -40.04 -14.60 -17.51
N PRO A 56 -40.40 -15.82 -17.97
CA PRO A 56 -39.50 -16.98 -17.97
C PRO A 56 -38.32 -16.82 -18.94
N ASP A 57 -38.48 -16.02 -19.97
CA ASP A 57 -37.44 -15.68 -20.96
C ASP A 57 -36.27 -14.91 -20.33
N ILE A 58 -36.52 -14.06 -19.33
CA ILE A 58 -35.47 -13.33 -18.60
C ILE A 58 -34.65 -14.28 -17.72
N GLU A 59 -35.28 -15.28 -17.10
CA GLU A 59 -34.53 -16.35 -16.41
C GLU A 59 -33.60 -17.08 -17.39
N GLY A 60 -34.08 -17.44 -18.58
CA GLY A 60 -33.25 -18.06 -19.60
C GLY A 60 -32.11 -17.16 -20.09
N LEU A 61 -32.35 -15.87 -20.24
CA LEU A 61 -31.30 -14.92 -20.65
C LEU A 61 -30.19 -14.81 -19.59
N ARG A 62 -30.55 -14.88 -18.29
CA ARG A 62 -29.56 -14.98 -17.19
C ARG A 62 -28.74 -16.27 -17.27
N ALA A 63 -29.29 -17.35 -17.82
CA ALA A 63 -28.52 -18.58 -18.05
C ALA A 63 -27.49 -18.40 -19.16
N VAL A 64 -27.86 -17.74 -20.26
CA VAL A 64 -26.90 -17.40 -21.33
C VAL A 64 -25.76 -16.56 -20.77
N ALA A 65 -26.10 -15.53 -19.99
CA ALA A 65 -25.12 -14.64 -19.35
C ALA A 65 -24.14 -15.38 -18.43
N VAL A 66 -24.63 -16.21 -17.48
CA VAL A 66 -23.73 -16.93 -16.56
C VAL A 66 -22.88 -17.98 -17.29
N LEU A 67 -23.44 -18.69 -18.27
CA LEU A 67 -22.70 -19.71 -19.01
C LEU A 67 -21.58 -19.11 -19.85
N ALA A 68 -21.80 -17.91 -20.43
CA ALA A 68 -20.75 -17.18 -21.13
C ALA A 68 -19.60 -16.82 -20.18
N VAL A 69 -19.89 -16.27 -18.99
CA VAL A 69 -18.84 -15.92 -18.02
C VAL A 69 -18.09 -17.16 -17.51
N LEU A 70 -18.81 -18.26 -17.25
CA LEU A 70 -18.18 -19.51 -16.83
C LEU A 70 -17.26 -20.09 -17.91
N ALA A 71 -17.66 -20.01 -19.19
CA ALA A 71 -16.82 -20.45 -20.30
C ALA A 71 -15.55 -19.61 -20.43
N PHE A 72 -15.66 -18.29 -20.22
CA PHE A 72 -14.54 -17.37 -20.17
C PHE A 72 -13.56 -17.72 -19.04
N HIS A 73 -14.05 -17.86 -17.79
CA HIS A 73 -13.20 -18.22 -16.65
C HIS A 73 -12.63 -19.64 -16.71
N ALA A 74 -13.27 -20.55 -17.46
CA ALA A 74 -12.71 -21.87 -17.72
C ALA A 74 -11.67 -21.88 -18.85
N GLU A 75 -11.39 -20.73 -19.49
CA GLU A 75 -10.50 -20.55 -20.64
C GLU A 75 -10.81 -21.51 -21.79
N ILE A 76 -12.11 -21.75 -22.06
CA ILE A 76 -12.51 -22.62 -23.15
C ILE A 76 -12.09 -21.98 -24.49
N PRO A 77 -11.31 -22.67 -25.33
CA PRO A 77 -10.83 -22.12 -26.60
C PRO A 77 -11.98 -21.61 -27.48
N GLY A 78 -11.81 -20.40 -28.02
CA GLY A 78 -12.80 -19.75 -28.88
C GLY A 78 -13.99 -19.11 -28.15
N LEU A 79 -14.02 -19.10 -26.81
CA LEU A 79 -15.07 -18.47 -26.00
C LEU A 79 -14.52 -17.34 -25.09
N ALA A 80 -13.41 -16.71 -25.50
CA ALA A 80 -12.73 -15.67 -24.74
C ALA A 80 -13.60 -14.41 -24.51
N GLY A 81 -14.58 -14.15 -25.38
CA GLY A 81 -15.51 -13.03 -25.24
C GLY A 81 -16.61 -13.26 -24.21
N GLY A 82 -16.59 -14.38 -23.49
CA GLY A 82 -17.63 -14.74 -22.52
C GLY A 82 -17.80 -13.74 -21.36
N PHE A 83 -16.80 -12.88 -21.10
CA PHE A 83 -16.89 -11.79 -20.12
C PHE A 83 -18.05 -10.82 -20.39
N ILE A 84 -18.52 -10.72 -21.65
CA ILE A 84 -19.67 -9.87 -22.03
C ILE A 84 -20.99 -10.30 -21.36
N GLY A 85 -21.04 -11.51 -20.79
CA GLY A 85 -22.18 -11.98 -20.01
C GLY A 85 -22.51 -11.06 -18.82
N VAL A 86 -21.52 -10.34 -18.27
CA VAL A 86 -21.75 -9.34 -17.21
C VAL A 86 -22.61 -8.17 -17.71
N ASP A 87 -22.40 -7.71 -18.94
CA ASP A 87 -23.19 -6.62 -19.54
C ASP A 87 -24.65 -7.04 -19.76
N VAL A 88 -24.86 -8.30 -20.16
CA VAL A 88 -26.19 -8.90 -20.25
C VAL A 88 -26.88 -8.87 -18.87
N PHE A 89 -26.16 -9.20 -17.79
CA PHE A 89 -26.69 -9.08 -16.42
C PHE A 89 -27.04 -7.64 -16.06
N PHE A 90 -26.17 -6.67 -16.35
CA PHE A 90 -26.40 -5.26 -16.03
C PHE A 90 -27.67 -4.71 -16.69
N VAL A 91 -27.89 -5.01 -17.98
CA VAL A 91 -29.12 -4.63 -18.70
C VAL A 91 -30.36 -5.29 -18.07
N ILE A 92 -30.31 -6.60 -17.76
CA ILE A 92 -31.41 -7.31 -17.10
C ILE A 92 -31.73 -6.67 -15.74
N SER A 93 -30.70 -6.37 -14.97
CA SER A 93 -30.79 -5.79 -13.63
C SER A 93 -31.44 -4.40 -13.66
N GLY A 94 -30.98 -3.53 -14.55
CA GLY A 94 -31.58 -2.21 -14.79
C GLY A 94 -33.06 -2.29 -15.18
N TYR A 95 -33.41 -3.22 -16.08
CA TYR A 95 -34.79 -3.44 -16.53
C TYR A 95 -35.71 -3.91 -15.41
N LEU A 96 -35.31 -4.95 -14.66
CA LEU A 96 -36.12 -5.54 -13.61
C LEU A 96 -36.33 -4.57 -12.44
N ILE A 97 -35.26 -3.95 -11.96
CA ILE A 97 -35.30 -3.10 -10.76
C ILE A 97 -36.05 -1.80 -11.03
N THR A 98 -35.76 -1.14 -12.15
CA THR A 98 -36.51 0.07 -12.55
C THR A 98 -37.98 -0.24 -12.78
N GLY A 99 -38.30 -1.35 -13.46
CA GLY A 99 -39.68 -1.76 -13.69
C GLY A 99 -40.46 -2.08 -12.42
N LEU A 100 -39.79 -2.63 -11.39
CA LEU A 100 -40.39 -2.86 -10.07
C LEU A 100 -40.65 -1.54 -9.32
N LEU A 101 -39.64 -0.68 -9.21
CA LEU A 101 -39.70 0.58 -8.47
C LEU A 101 -40.70 1.56 -9.07
N VAL A 102 -40.69 1.72 -10.40
CA VAL A 102 -41.64 2.60 -11.11
C VAL A 102 -43.07 2.10 -10.99
N ARG A 103 -43.28 0.77 -11.01
CA ARG A 103 -44.62 0.19 -10.80
C ARG A 103 -45.12 0.43 -9.38
N GLU A 104 -44.26 0.25 -8.38
CA GLU A 104 -44.58 0.57 -6.99
C GLU A 104 -44.95 2.04 -6.83
N ALA A 105 -44.13 2.94 -7.40
CA ALA A 105 -44.37 4.38 -7.40
C ALA A 105 -45.70 4.75 -8.05
N ILE A 106 -46.05 4.16 -9.19
CA ILE A 106 -47.32 4.44 -9.88
C ILE A 106 -48.52 3.89 -9.11
N SER A 107 -48.39 2.70 -8.53
CA SER A 107 -49.49 2.03 -7.83
C SER A 107 -49.76 2.58 -6.42
N THR A 108 -48.72 3.08 -5.73
CA THR A 108 -48.81 3.49 -4.31
C THR A 108 -48.45 4.96 -4.06
N GLY A 109 -47.98 5.69 -5.08
CA GLY A 109 -47.54 7.08 -4.97
C GLY A 109 -46.17 7.28 -4.32
N ARG A 110 -45.50 6.20 -3.85
CA ARG A 110 -44.18 6.26 -3.20
C ARG A 110 -43.36 5.00 -3.45
N ILE A 111 -42.07 5.06 -3.15
CA ILE A 111 -41.16 3.91 -3.16
C ILE A 111 -40.79 3.57 -1.72
N ARG A 112 -41.03 2.34 -1.28
CA ARG A 112 -40.66 1.86 0.07
C ARG A 112 -39.27 1.24 0.06
N LEU A 113 -38.25 2.08 0.23
CA LEU A 113 -36.84 1.67 0.20
C LEU A 113 -36.53 0.54 1.19
N GLY A 114 -37.07 0.60 2.42
CA GLY A 114 -36.88 -0.46 3.41
C GLY A 114 -37.40 -1.84 2.95
N ASP A 115 -38.56 -1.87 2.28
CA ASP A 115 -39.13 -3.10 1.74
C ASP A 115 -38.30 -3.62 0.56
N PHE A 116 -37.82 -2.71 -0.28
CA PHE A 116 -36.94 -3.01 -1.41
C PHE A 116 -35.63 -3.66 -0.96
N PHE A 117 -34.87 -2.99 -0.10
CA PHE A 117 -33.59 -3.49 0.40
C PHE A 117 -33.75 -4.74 1.27
N SER A 118 -34.82 -4.83 2.07
CA SER A 118 -35.09 -6.04 2.87
C SER A 118 -35.33 -7.29 2.01
N ARG A 119 -36.05 -7.17 0.88
CA ARG A 119 -36.24 -8.29 -0.05
C ARG A 119 -34.93 -8.71 -0.71
N ARG A 120 -34.09 -7.73 -1.05
CA ARG A 120 -32.82 -7.97 -1.73
C ARG A 120 -31.77 -8.58 -0.78
N ALA A 121 -31.63 -8.03 0.42
CA ALA A 121 -30.79 -8.56 1.49
C ALA A 121 -31.05 -10.05 1.73
N ARG A 122 -32.31 -10.45 1.93
CA ARG A 122 -32.70 -11.86 2.17
C ARG A 122 -32.46 -12.80 0.98
N ARG A 123 -32.33 -12.25 -0.23
CA ARG A 123 -32.11 -13.04 -1.44
C ARG A 123 -30.62 -13.23 -1.72
N LEU A 124 -29.79 -12.23 -1.48
CA LEU A 124 -28.41 -12.21 -1.97
C LEU A 124 -27.37 -12.44 -0.88
N LEU A 125 -27.49 -11.71 0.24
CA LEU A 125 -26.46 -11.67 1.28
C LEU A 125 -26.24 -13.03 1.96
N PRO A 126 -27.26 -13.85 2.27
CA PRO A 126 -27.02 -15.15 2.89
C PRO A 126 -26.15 -16.10 2.05
N SER A 127 -26.34 -16.14 0.73
CA SER A 127 -25.51 -16.99 -0.13
C SER A 127 -24.10 -16.42 -0.31
N ALA A 128 -23.98 -15.10 -0.43
CA ALA A 128 -22.68 -14.44 -0.45
C ALA A 128 -21.91 -14.71 0.85
N ALA A 129 -22.56 -14.62 2.01
CA ALA A 129 -21.95 -14.89 3.31
C ALA A 129 -21.38 -16.30 3.44
N VAL A 130 -22.11 -17.31 2.93
CA VAL A 130 -21.63 -18.70 2.92
C VAL A 130 -20.35 -18.81 2.09
N VAL A 131 -20.31 -18.18 0.92
CA VAL A 131 -19.15 -18.22 0.03
C VAL A 131 -17.99 -17.45 0.63
N LEU A 132 -18.22 -16.24 1.16
CA LEU A 132 -17.19 -15.43 1.82
C LEU A 132 -16.60 -16.15 3.04
N ALA A 133 -17.45 -16.78 3.87
CA ALA A 133 -16.98 -17.57 5.00
C ALA A 133 -16.20 -18.81 4.53
N ALA A 134 -16.69 -19.52 3.50
CA ALA A 134 -15.98 -20.66 2.93
C ALA A 134 -14.64 -20.26 2.34
N VAL A 135 -14.54 -19.10 1.69
CA VAL A 135 -13.29 -18.56 1.15
C VAL A 135 -12.36 -18.10 2.27
N ALA A 136 -12.85 -17.45 3.32
CA ALA A 136 -12.04 -17.07 4.47
C ALA A 136 -11.43 -18.30 5.17
N VAL A 137 -12.24 -19.36 5.37
CA VAL A 137 -11.77 -20.64 5.93
C VAL A 137 -10.82 -21.32 4.96
N ALA A 138 -11.25 -21.62 3.73
CA ALA A 138 -10.43 -22.34 2.76
C ALA A 138 -9.13 -21.58 2.46
N GLY A 139 -9.16 -20.25 2.41
CA GLY A 139 -7.99 -19.40 2.30
C GLY A 139 -7.02 -19.57 3.46
N ALA A 140 -7.50 -19.67 4.70
CA ALA A 140 -6.66 -19.94 5.85
C ALA A 140 -5.88 -21.27 5.73
N TRP A 141 -6.45 -22.28 5.07
CA TRP A 141 -5.85 -23.61 4.91
C TRP A 141 -5.04 -23.79 3.62
N LEU A 142 -5.51 -23.20 2.52
CA LEU A 142 -5.00 -23.44 1.17
C LEU A 142 -4.05 -22.35 0.68
N THR A 143 -4.04 -21.17 1.32
CA THR A 143 -3.14 -20.08 0.95
C THR A 143 -2.02 -19.90 1.97
N VAL A 144 -0.89 -19.41 1.47
CA VAL A 144 0.29 -19.08 2.26
C VAL A 144 0.01 -17.91 3.21
N PRO A 145 0.67 -17.83 4.38
CA PRO A 145 0.41 -16.81 5.40
C PRO A 145 0.27 -15.38 4.85
N LEU A 146 1.20 -14.95 4.00
CA LEU A 146 1.19 -13.59 3.46
C LEU A 146 0.02 -13.30 2.51
N ARG A 147 -0.59 -14.32 1.89
CA ARG A 147 -1.82 -14.14 1.08
C ARG A 147 -3.09 -14.08 1.93
N ARG A 148 -3.06 -14.56 3.17
CA ARG A 148 -4.22 -14.53 4.07
C ARG A 148 -4.55 -13.11 4.50
N THR A 149 -3.54 -12.25 4.67
CA THR A 149 -3.73 -10.84 4.99
C THR A 149 -4.33 -10.07 3.82
N ASP A 150 -3.93 -10.36 2.57
CA ASP A 150 -4.58 -9.78 1.38
C ASP A 150 -6.05 -10.24 1.27
N LEU A 151 -6.30 -11.52 1.53
CA LEU A 151 -7.63 -12.11 1.49
C LEU A 151 -8.60 -11.49 2.50
N GLU A 152 -8.11 -11.04 3.66
CA GLU A 152 -8.91 -10.33 4.65
C GLU A 152 -9.55 -9.07 4.07
N TYR A 153 -8.74 -8.22 3.42
CA TYR A 153 -9.22 -6.99 2.77
C TYR A 153 -10.15 -7.29 1.60
N ASP A 154 -9.91 -8.39 0.88
CA ASP A 154 -10.77 -8.81 -0.22
C ASP A 154 -12.14 -9.32 0.28
N VAL A 155 -12.18 -10.07 1.39
CA VAL A 155 -13.44 -10.48 2.04
C VAL A 155 -14.20 -9.26 2.55
N LEU A 156 -13.52 -8.33 3.22
CA LEU A 156 -14.12 -7.11 3.73
C LEU A 156 -14.72 -6.27 2.60
N SER A 157 -13.95 -6.00 1.55
CA SER A 157 -14.39 -5.21 0.41
C SER A 157 -15.53 -5.90 -0.36
N ALA A 158 -15.49 -7.22 -0.53
CA ALA A 158 -16.60 -7.98 -1.12
C ALA A 158 -17.88 -7.93 -0.28
N ALA A 159 -17.77 -8.08 1.04
CA ALA A 159 -18.91 -8.02 1.96
C ALA A 159 -19.57 -6.63 1.98
N LEU A 160 -18.78 -5.57 1.87
CA LEU A 160 -19.24 -4.18 1.85
C LEU A 160 -19.64 -3.68 0.45
N SER A 161 -19.61 -4.54 -0.58
CA SER A 161 -19.86 -4.15 -1.98
C SER A 161 -18.89 -3.07 -2.50
N LEU A 162 -17.62 -3.16 -2.12
CA LEU A 162 -16.51 -2.30 -2.51
C LEU A 162 -15.38 -3.06 -3.25
N ALA A 163 -15.57 -4.35 -3.53
CA ALA A 163 -14.57 -5.20 -4.18
C ALA A 163 -14.00 -4.59 -5.48
N ASN A 164 -14.84 -3.96 -6.31
CA ASN A 164 -14.40 -3.32 -7.54
C ASN A 164 -13.36 -2.21 -7.29
N TRP A 165 -13.55 -1.38 -6.26
CA TRP A 165 -12.59 -0.32 -5.89
C TRP A 165 -11.32 -0.87 -5.26
N ARG A 166 -11.40 -1.98 -4.52
CA ARG A 166 -10.23 -2.72 -4.02
C ARG A 166 -9.36 -3.23 -5.17
N PHE A 167 -9.95 -3.84 -6.19
CA PHE A 167 -9.19 -4.34 -7.34
C PHE A 167 -8.69 -3.23 -8.26
N ILE A 168 -9.39 -2.09 -8.35
CA ILE A 168 -8.88 -0.88 -9.01
C ILE A 168 -7.65 -0.33 -8.27
N SER A 169 -7.66 -0.29 -6.93
CA SER A 169 -6.51 0.21 -6.16
C SER A 169 -5.30 -0.72 -6.23
N GLN A 170 -5.53 -2.02 -6.42
CA GLN A 170 -4.49 -3.01 -6.75
C GLN A 170 -4.06 -2.97 -8.23
N ARG A 171 -4.64 -2.08 -9.04
CA ARG A 171 -4.44 -1.97 -10.50
C ARG A 171 -4.58 -3.33 -11.21
N THR A 172 -5.53 -4.16 -10.76
CA THR A 172 -5.76 -5.49 -11.33
C THR A 172 -6.24 -5.38 -12.77
N ASP A 173 -5.54 -6.06 -13.68
CA ASP A 173 -6.03 -6.31 -15.03
C ASP A 173 -6.91 -7.57 -15.01
N TYR A 174 -8.20 -7.38 -15.24
CA TYR A 174 -9.19 -8.47 -15.22
C TYR A 174 -9.13 -9.34 -16.49
N LEU A 175 -8.70 -8.78 -17.61
CA LEU A 175 -8.70 -9.47 -18.91
C LEU A 175 -7.34 -10.13 -19.21
N ALA A 176 -6.29 -9.73 -18.50
CA ALA A 176 -5.00 -10.41 -18.53
C ALA A 176 -5.02 -11.72 -17.71
N ALA A 177 -4.39 -12.76 -18.25
CA ALA A 177 -4.12 -14.00 -17.53
C ALA A 177 -3.03 -13.76 -16.48
N GLY A 178 -3.25 -14.20 -15.24
CA GLY A 178 -2.28 -14.07 -14.16
C GLY A 178 -2.51 -15.11 -13.06
N HIS A 179 -1.42 -15.58 -12.43
CA HIS A 179 -1.44 -16.73 -11.52
C HIS A 179 -1.80 -16.38 -10.05
N ASP A 180 -2.00 -15.09 -9.74
CA ASP A 180 -2.15 -14.58 -8.36
C ASP A 180 -3.45 -13.79 -8.12
N GLN A 181 -4.51 -14.17 -8.83
CA GLN A 181 -5.79 -13.50 -8.70
C GLN A 181 -6.49 -13.83 -7.37
N SER A 182 -7.21 -12.84 -6.83
CA SER A 182 -8.03 -13.04 -5.64
C SER A 182 -9.14 -14.07 -5.91
N PRO A 183 -9.41 -15.02 -4.97
CA PRO A 183 -10.56 -15.93 -5.08
C PRO A 183 -11.90 -15.18 -5.01
N LEU A 184 -11.88 -13.87 -4.73
CA LEU A 184 -13.05 -13.00 -4.71
C LEU A 184 -13.08 -11.99 -5.85
N LEU A 185 -12.16 -12.06 -6.82
CA LEU A 185 -12.08 -11.09 -7.92
C LEU A 185 -13.44 -10.85 -8.60
N HIS A 186 -14.14 -11.91 -8.99
CA HIS A 186 -15.46 -11.87 -9.61
C HIS A 186 -16.56 -11.11 -8.83
N PHE A 187 -16.39 -10.80 -7.53
CA PHE A 187 -17.32 -9.96 -6.76
C PHE A 187 -17.36 -8.50 -7.23
N TRP A 188 -16.38 -8.05 -8.03
CA TRP A 188 -16.37 -6.69 -8.57
C TRP A 188 -17.69 -6.34 -9.28
N SER A 189 -18.24 -7.26 -10.08
CA SER A 189 -19.45 -7.00 -10.87
C SER A 189 -20.70 -6.95 -9.99
N LEU A 190 -20.72 -7.75 -8.93
CA LEU A 190 -21.76 -7.72 -7.90
C LEU A 190 -21.70 -6.42 -7.10
N ALA A 191 -20.50 -5.94 -6.78
CA ALA A 191 -20.31 -4.65 -6.12
C ALA A 191 -20.83 -3.49 -6.99
N VAL A 192 -20.47 -3.45 -8.27
CA VAL A 192 -21.02 -2.47 -9.24
C VAL A 192 -22.55 -2.52 -9.29
N GLU A 193 -23.11 -3.73 -9.35
CA GLU A 193 -24.56 -3.95 -9.37
C GLU A 193 -25.24 -3.45 -8.07
N GLU A 194 -24.72 -3.77 -6.89
CA GLU A 194 -25.29 -3.31 -5.62
C GLU A 194 -25.11 -1.80 -5.41
N GLN A 195 -23.97 -1.22 -5.82
CA GLN A 195 -23.75 0.23 -5.82
C GLN A 195 -24.78 0.95 -6.72
N PHE A 196 -25.07 0.39 -7.91
CA PHE A 196 -26.14 0.91 -8.75
C PHE A 196 -27.48 0.93 -8.02
N TYR A 197 -27.86 -0.10 -7.25
CA TYR A 197 -29.14 -0.08 -6.52
C TYR A 197 -29.17 0.86 -5.33
N LEU A 198 -28.07 0.93 -4.58
CA LEU A 198 -27.92 1.84 -3.45
C LEU A 198 -28.08 3.29 -3.91
N PHE A 199 -27.64 3.63 -5.13
CA PHE A 199 -27.85 4.95 -5.72
C PHE A 199 -29.20 5.11 -6.41
N TRP A 200 -29.59 4.16 -7.27
CA TRP A 200 -30.73 4.27 -8.18
C TRP A 200 -32.08 4.28 -7.47
N ALA A 201 -32.27 3.44 -6.45
CA ALA A 201 -33.55 3.35 -5.76
C ALA A 201 -33.88 4.63 -4.96
N PRO A 202 -32.96 5.22 -4.16
CA PRO A 202 -33.17 6.53 -3.55
C PRO A 202 -33.34 7.65 -4.56
N LEU A 203 -32.53 7.68 -5.64
CA LEU A 203 -32.67 8.68 -6.70
C LEU A 203 -34.08 8.64 -7.31
N LEU A 204 -34.58 7.46 -7.68
CA LEU A 204 -35.94 7.31 -8.17
C LEU A 204 -36.99 7.74 -7.15
N ALA A 205 -36.79 7.45 -5.86
CA ALA A 205 -37.71 7.87 -4.81
C ALA A 205 -37.80 9.40 -4.71
N VAL A 206 -36.65 10.10 -4.77
CA VAL A 206 -36.57 11.57 -4.79
C VAL A 206 -37.23 12.13 -6.05
N VAL A 207 -36.92 11.59 -7.23
CA VAL A 207 -37.52 12.03 -8.50
C VAL A 207 -39.04 11.86 -8.49
N VAL A 208 -39.54 10.74 -7.98
CA VAL A 208 -40.98 10.49 -7.82
C VAL A 208 -41.61 11.51 -6.86
N LEU A 209 -40.97 11.79 -5.72
CA LEU A 209 -41.45 12.79 -4.76
C LEU A 209 -41.50 14.20 -5.34
N CYS A 210 -40.46 14.63 -6.06
CA CYS A 210 -40.42 15.95 -6.69
C CYS A 210 -41.42 16.06 -7.85
N ALA A 211 -41.50 15.03 -8.70
CA ALA A 211 -42.45 15.00 -9.81
C ALA A 211 -43.92 14.93 -9.34
N ALA A 212 -44.19 14.26 -8.21
CA ALA A 212 -45.52 14.24 -7.59
C ALA A 212 -45.94 15.62 -7.05
N ARG A 213 -44.99 16.45 -6.60
CA ARG A 213 -45.25 17.83 -6.18
C ARG A 213 -45.46 18.78 -7.37
N ALA A 214 -44.72 18.57 -8.46
CA ALA A 214 -44.77 19.45 -9.63
C ALA A 214 -45.88 19.11 -10.63
N VAL A 215 -46.31 17.85 -10.76
CA VAL A 215 -47.27 17.44 -11.80
C VAL A 215 -48.29 16.43 -11.26
N ARG A 216 -49.57 16.82 -11.19
CA ARG A 216 -50.70 16.00 -10.69
C ARG A 216 -51.04 14.74 -11.53
N ARG A 217 -50.22 14.33 -12.51
CA ARG A 217 -50.53 13.21 -13.44
C ARG A 217 -49.32 12.32 -13.70
N GLY A 218 -49.43 11.02 -13.40
CA GLY A 218 -48.36 10.00 -13.47
C GLY A 218 -47.67 9.76 -14.82
N ARG A 219 -48.13 10.37 -15.94
CA ARG A 219 -47.39 10.38 -17.22
C ARG A 219 -46.14 11.28 -17.17
N ALA A 220 -46.17 12.35 -16.37
CA ALA A 220 -45.02 13.24 -16.22
C ALA A 220 -43.87 12.58 -15.45
N VAL A 221 -44.18 11.78 -14.41
CA VAL A 221 -43.17 11.05 -13.62
C VAL A 221 -42.33 10.12 -14.51
N ARG A 222 -42.95 9.33 -15.38
CA ARG A 222 -42.21 8.44 -16.30
C ARG A 222 -41.30 9.22 -17.26
N SER A 223 -41.76 10.38 -17.74
CA SER A 223 -41.01 11.20 -18.69
C SER A 223 -39.80 11.87 -18.02
N VAL A 224 -39.98 12.41 -16.81
CA VAL A 224 -38.90 12.96 -15.99
C VAL A 224 -37.88 11.88 -15.64
N VAL A 225 -38.33 10.71 -15.19
CA VAL A 225 -37.44 9.59 -14.89
C VAL A 225 -36.67 9.18 -16.14
N ALA A 226 -37.33 9.03 -17.30
CA ALA A 226 -36.66 8.69 -18.55
C ALA A 226 -35.62 9.73 -18.99
N LEU A 227 -35.89 11.02 -18.80
CA LEU A 227 -34.93 12.09 -19.08
C LEU A 227 -33.70 12.00 -18.17
N VAL A 228 -33.90 11.83 -16.86
CA VAL A 228 -32.82 11.67 -15.88
C VAL A 228 -32.00 10.41 -16.17
N THR A 229 -32.66 9.27 -16.45
CA THR A 229 -31.98 8.04 -16.86
C THR A 229 -31.18 8.26 -18.14
N GLY A 230 -31.75 8.96 -19.13
CA GLY A 230 -31.08 9.25 -20.41
C GLY A 230 -29.82 10.08 -20.22
N ALA A 231 -29.88 11.14 -19.41
CA ALA A 231 -28.71 11.95 -19.07
C ALA A 231 -27.61 11.12 -18.37
N LEU A 232 -28.00 10.27 -17.41
CA LEU A 232 -27.05 9.38 -16.71
C LEU A 232 -26.43 8.33 -17.64
N VAL A 233 -27.21 7.77 -18.56
CA VAL A 233 -26.71 6.84 -19.58
C VAL A 233 -25.68 7.52 -20.47
N LEU A 234 -25.98 8.70 -20.99
CA LEU A 234 -25.07 9.44 -21.87
C LEU A 234 -23.79 9.86 -21.14
N GLY A 235 -23.90 10.38 -19.92
CA GLY A 235 -22.74 10.77 -19.11
C GLY A 235 -21.85 9.58 -18.74
N SER A 236 -22.46 8.48 -18.29
CA SER A 236 -21.72 7.25 -17.95
C SER A 236 -21.10 6.59 -19.19
N PHE A 237 -21.76 6.63 -20.35
CA PHE A 237 -21.20 6.14 -21.60
C PHE A 237 -20.03 7.01 -22.10
N ALA A 238 -20.15 8.34 -22.03
CA ALA A 238 -19.06 9.25 -22.37
C ALA A 238 -17.84 9.03 -21.47
N LEU A 239 -18.07 8.82 -20.16
CA LEU A 239 -17.01 8.47 -19.22
C LEU A 239 -16.39 7.10 -19.53
N SER A 240 -17.20 6.12 -19.95
CA SER A 240 -16.73 4.82 -20.41
C SER A 240 -15.79 4.94 -21.60
N LEU A 241 -16.13 5.76 -22.59
CA LEU A 241 -15.27 6.02 -23.75
C LEU A 241 -13.95 6.67 -23.32
N HIS A 242 -14.02 7.73 -22.52
CA HIS A 242 -12.85 8.46 -22.05
C HIS A 242 -11.90 7.57 -21.23
N TRP A 243 -12.43 6.87 -20.23
CA TRP A 243 -11.61 6.02 -19.37
C TRP A 243 -11.09 4.78 -20.07
N THR A 244 -11.77 4.25 -21.10
CA THR A 244 -11.22 3.10 -21.85
C THR A 244 -9.92 3.47 -22.56
N GLU A 245 -9.75 4.76 -22.93
CA GLU A 245 -8.50 5.26 -23.51
C GLU A 245 -7.43 5.57 -22.47
N ASP A 246 -7.81 5.85 -21.22
CA ASP A 246 -6.89 6.30 -20.15
C ASP A 246 -6.51 5.22 -19.13
N SER A 247 -7.45 4.34 -18.77
CA SER A 247 -7.26 3.26 -17.80
C SER A 247 -8.27 2.11 -18.00
N VAL A 248 -7.81 0.98 -18.52
CA VAL A 248 -8.67 -0.20 -18.74
C VAL A 248 -9.24 -0.74 -17.42
N SER A 249 -8.44 -0.82 -16.35
CA SER A 249 -8.91 -1.29 -15.04
C SER A 249 -10.04 -0.39 -14.50
N LEU A 250 -9.85 0.94 -14.56
CA LEU A 250 -10.86 1.90 -14.12
C LEU A 250 -12.10 1.89 -15.02
N ALA A 251 -11.93 1.76 -16.33
CA ALA A 251 -13.03 1.70 -17.29
C ALA A 251 -13.86 0.42 -17.11
N TYR A 252 -13.23 -0.71 -16.83
CA TYR A 252 -13.86 -2.03 -16.75
C TYR A 252 -14.52 -2.29 -15.38
N LEU A 253 -13.80 -2.00 -14.29
CA LEU A 253 -14.23 -2.27 -12.91
C LEU A 253 -14.98 -1.08 -12.26
N GLY A 254 -14.78 0.14 -12.76
CA GLY A 254 -15.34 1.35 -12.18
C GLY A 254 -16.86 1.44 -12.36
N THR A 255 -17.60 1.67 -11.28
CA THR A 255 -19.06 1.84 -11.38
C THR A 255 -19.48 2.99 -12.30
N PRO A 256 -18.86 4.20 -12.25
CA PRO A 256 -19.28 5.33 -13.08
C PRO A 256 -19.24 5.06 -14.60
N SER A 257 -18.32 4.22 -15.08
CA SER A 257 -18.16 3.87 -16.50
C SER A 257 -19.05 2.71 -16.94
N ARG A 258 -19.74 2.02 -16.02
CA ARG A 258 -20.58 0.84 -16.32
C ARG A 258 -22.08 1.07 -16.08
N VAL A 259 -22.46 2.11 -15.33
CA VAL A 259 -23.87 2.44 -15.01
C VAL A 259 -24.75 2.61 -16.26
N TRP A 260 -24.21 3.07 -17.39
CA TRP A 260 -25.00 3.26 -18.62
C TRP A 260 -25.68 1.97 -19.12
N GLN A 261 -25.12 0.80 -18.83
CA GLN A 261 -25.67 -0.50 -19.27
C GLN A 261 -26.90 -0.88 -18.45
N PHE A 262 -26.85 -0.65 -17.13
CA PHE A 262 -28.03 -0.68 -16.28
C PHE A 262 -29.06 0.35 -16.75
N GLY A 263 -28.59 1.55 -17.10
CA GLY A 263 -29.43 2.63 -17.60
C GLY A 263 -30.17 2.29 -18.89
N VAL A 264 -29.55 1.57 -19.84
CA VAL A 264 -30.23 1.06 -21.04
C VAL A 264 -31.38 0.12 -20.66
N GLY A 265 -31.14 -0.80 -19.72
CA GLY A 265 -32.20 -1.64 -19.15
C GLY A 265 -33.30 -0.83 -18.47
N ALA A 266 -32.93 0.19 -17.70
CA ALA A 266 -33.86 1.09 -17.01
C ALA A 266 -34.73 1.88 -18.01
N LEU A 267 -34.14 2.42 -19.08
CA LEU A 267 -34.87 3.06 -20.18
C LEU A 267 -35.86 2.10 -20.82
N LEU A 268 -35.46 0.86 -21.09
CA LEU A 268 -36.34 -0.18 -21.64
C LEU A 268 -37.55 -0.45 -20.74
N ALA A 269 -37.39 -0.40 -19.42
CA ALA A 269 -38.49 -0.56 -18.46
C ALA A 269 -39.46 0.64 -18.41
N LEU A 270 -38.99 1.83 -18.80
CA LEU A 270 -39.77 3.08 -18.82
C LEU A 270 -40.53 3.28 -20.12
N LEU A 271 -40.14 2.58 -21.20
CA LEU A 271 -40.75 2.74 -22.51
C LEU A 271 -42.26 2.42 -22.51
N PRO A 272 -43.08 3.24 -23.19
CA PRO A 272 -44.49 2.96 -23.39
C PRO A 272 -44.66 1.77 -24.34
N TRP A 273 -44.65 0.55 -23.80
CA TRP A 273 -44.73 -0.72 -24.54
C TRP A 273 -45.90 -0.83 -25.54
N HIS A 274 -46.96 -0.05 -25.36
CA HIS A 274 -48.10 0.01 -26.29
C HIS A 274 -47.76 0.70 -27.62
N LEU A 275 -46.78 1.61 -27.63
CA LEU A 275 -46.29 2.30 -28.82
C LEU A 275 -45.29 1.43 -29.60
N LEU A 276 -44.62 0.48 -28.94
CA LEU A 276 -43.59 -0.39 -29.51
C LEU A 276 -44.14 -1.73 -30.04
N ARG A 277 -45.46 -1.85 -30.20
CA ARG A 277 -46.10 -3.04 -30.76
C ARG A 277 -45.91 -3.13 -32.27
N GLY A 278 -44.69 -3.47 -32.70
CA GLY A 278 -44.32 -3.65 -34.11
C GLY A 278 -44.80 -4.97 -34.73
N PRO A 279 -44.64 -5.13 -36.06
CA PRO A 279 -45.00 -6.34 -36.77
C PRO A 279 -44.19 -7.55 -36.25
N ARG A 280 -44.79 -8.75 -36.32
CA ARG A 280 -44.19 -9.99 -35.82
C ARG A 280 -42.82 -10.29 -36.42
N THR A 281 -42.64 -10.07 -37.72
CA THR A 281 -41.37 -10.29 -38.43
C THR A 281 -40.24 -9.44 -37.84
N LEU A 282 -40.48 -8.15 -37.60
CA LEU A 282 -39.47 -7.26 -37.03
C LEU A 282 -39.06 -7.70 -35.62
N ARG A 283 -40.01 -8.13 -34.78
CA ARG A 283 -39.70 -8.66 -33.44
C ARG A 283 -38.87 -9.94 -33.50
N LEU A 284 -39.17 -10.85 -34.44
CA LEU A 284 -38.39 -12.07 -34.63
C LEU A 284 -36.96 -11.75 -35.10
N LEU A 285 -36.81 -10.85 -36.06
CA LEU A 285 -35.51 -10.38 -36.54
C LEU A 285 -34.72 -9.69 -35.42
N CYS A 286 -35.34 -8.81 -34.63
CA CYS A 286 -34.67 -8.17 -33.49
C CYS A 286 -34.26 -9.19 -32.41
N GLY A 287 -35.12 -10.16 -32.10
CA GLY A 287 -34.83 -11.16 -31.07
C GLY A 287 -33.70 -12.12 -31.47
N TRP A 288 -33.77 -12.66 -32.69
CA TRP A 288 -32.71 -13.55 -33.20
C TRP A 288 -31.43 -12.81 -33.56
N GLY A 289 -31.53 -11.60 -34.12
CA GLY A 289 -30.39 -10.73 -34.37
C GLY A 289 -29.67 -10.35 -33.08
N GLY A 290 -30.40 -9.99 -32.02
CA GLY A 290 -29.81 -9.75 -30.70
C GLY A 290 -29.14 -11.00 -30.12
N ALA A 291 -29.78 -12.17 -30.21
CA ALA A 291 -29.18 -13.42 -29.73
C ALA A 291 -27.92 -13.83 -30.52
N ALA A 292 -27.94 -13.64 -31.84
CA ALA A 292 -26.79 -13.89 -32.72
C ALA A 292 -25.65 -12.92 -32.42
N ALA A 293 -25.94 -11.64 -32.19
CA ALA A 293 -24.95 -10.63 -31.80
C ALA A 293 -24.29 -10.95 -30.44
N ILE A 294 -25.07 -11.40 -29.44
CA ILE A 294 -24.51 -11.89 -28.16
C ILE A 294 -23.57 -13.08 -28.42
N GLY A 295 -24.01 -14.07 -29.19
CA GLY A 295 -23.18 -15.23 -29.53
C GLY A 295 -21.91 -14.87 -30.30
N TRP A 296 -22.00 -13.90 -31.23
CA TRP A 296 -20.85 -13.39 -31.97
C TRP A 296 -19.86 -12.70 -31.04
N CYS A 297 -20.29 -11.83 -30.12
CA CYS A 297 -19.39 -11.20 -29.14
C CYS A 297 -18.63 -12.25 -28.31
N VAL A 298 -19.30 -13.33 -27.87
CA VAL A 298 -18.68 -14.39 -27.06
C VAL A 298 -17.53 -15.09 -27.80
N VAL A 299 -17.64 -15.24 -29.12
CA VAL A 299 -16.64 -15.94 -29.93
C VAL A 299 -15.58 -14.99 -30.52
N ALA A 300 -15.96 -13.74 -30.81
CA ALA A 300 -15.13 -12.79 -31.53
C ALA A 300 -14.35 -11.82 -30.64
N TYR A 301 -14.81 -11.54 -29.42
CA TYR A 301 -14.10 -10.66 -28.49
C TYR A 301 -13.06 -11.45 -27.70
N ASP A 302 -12.00 -10.77 -27.28
CA ASP A 302 -10.90 -11.31 -26.49
C ASP A 302 -10.21 -10.19 -25.67
N ALA A 303 -9.08 -10.51 -25.04
CA ALA A 303 -8.31 -9.56 -24.24
C ALA A 303 -7.72 -8.37 -25.04
N SER A 304 -7.63 -8.47 -26.37
CA SER A 304 -7.17 -7.37 -27.24
C SER A 304 -8.28 -6.39 -27.61
N THR A 305 -9.54 -6.74 -27.32
CA THR A 305 -10.69 -5.89 -27.60
C THR A 305 -10.71 -4.70 -26.63
N PRO A 306 -10.72 -3.44 -27.10
CA PRO A 306 -10.82 -2.27 -26.23
C PRO A 306 -12.18 -2.24 -25.51
N TYR A 307 -12.20 -2.77 -24.29
CA TYR A 307 -13.43 -3.02 -23.54
C TYR A 307 -13.42 -2.29 -22.18
N PRO A 308 -14.53 -1.64 -21.78
CA PRO A 308 -15.83 -1.65 -22.44
C PRO A 308 -15.95 -0.76 -23.68
N GLY A 309 -15.51 0.50 -23.60
CA GLY A 309 -15.54 1.46 -24.70
C GLY A 309 -16.79 1.40 -25.60
N TYR A 310 -16.60 1.56 -26.90
CA TYR A 310 -17.65 1.36 -27.89
C TYR A 310 -17.99 -0.11 -28.11
N ALA A 311 -17.06 -1.05 -27.85
CA ALA A 311 -17.27 -2.48 -28.05
C ALA A 311 -18.43 -3.04 -27.20
N ALA A 312 -18.63 -2.49 -26.01
CA ALA A 312 -19.71 -2.84 -25.10
C ALA A 312 -21.12 -2.38 -25.59
N LEU A 313 -21.22 -1.52 -26.60
CA LEU A 313 -22.50 -1.16 -27.22
C LEU A 313 -23.22 -2.38 -27.78
N VAL A 314 -22.48 -3.26 -28.47
CA VAL A 314 -23.03 -4.42 -29.16
C VAL A 314 -23.74 -5.37 -28.17
N PRO A 315 -23.09 -5.92 -27.12
CA PRO A 315 -23.78 -6.82 -26.19
C PRO A 315 -24.89 -6.12 -25.39
N THR A 316 -24.74 -4.83 -25.08
CA THR A 316 -25.75 -4.05 -24.33
C THR A 316 -27.04 -3.87 -25.14
N LEU A 317 -26.91 -3.40 -26.39
CA LEU A 317 -28.05 -3.19 -27.29
C LEU A 317 -28.65 -4.50 -27.78
N ALA A 318 -27.82 -5.53 -28.01
CA ALA A 318 -28.29 -6.87 -28.34
C ALA A 318 -29.15 -7.47 -27.23
N THR A 319 -28.74 -7.30 -25.96
CA THR A 319 -29.55 -7.70 -24.80
C THR A 319 -30.87 -6.95 -24.74
N ALA A 320 -30.86 -5.63 -24.95
CA ALA A 320 -32.08 -4.82 -25.01
C ALA A 320 -33.02 -5.29 -26.14
N ALA A 321 -32.48 -5.65 -27.31
CA ALA A 321 -33.24 -6.17 -28.44
C ALA A 321 -33.93 -7.51 -28.12
N VAL A 322 -33.23 -8.44 -27.43
CA VAL A 322 -33.80 -9.72 -26.98
C VAL A 322 -34.94 -9.49 -25.98
N ILE A 323 -34.76 -8.59 -25.01
CA ILE A 323 -35.80 -8.28 -24.01
C ILE A 323 -37.02 -7.61 -24.67
N LEU A 324 -36.78 -6.68 -25.62
CA LEU A 324 -37.82 -5.96 -26.36
C LEU A 324 -38.62 -6.88 -27.28
N ALA A 325 -37.96 -7.82 -27.96
CA ALA A 325 -38.61 -8.80 -28.85
C ALA A 325 -39.61 -9.70 -28.12
N ALA A 326 -39.44 -9.88 -26.80
CA ALA A 326 -40.33 -10.64 -25.94
C ALA A 326 -41.50 -9.79 -25.34
N ILE A 327 -41.84 -8.65 -25.95
CA ILE A 327 -43.08 -7.89 -25.67
C ILE A 327 -44.19 -8.32 -26.67
N PRO A 328 -45.44 -8.58 -26.20
CA PRO A 328 -46.51 -9.03 -27.08
C PRO A 328 -46.96 -7.94 -28.06
N GLY A 329 -47.24 -8.33 -29.31
CA GLY A 329 -47.66 -7.43 -30.39
C GLY A 329 -49.13 -6.99 -30.25
N ARG A 330 -49.60 -6.09 -31.15
CA ARG A 330 -51.03 -5.70 -31.17
C ARG A 330 -51.89 -6.94 -31.47
N GLY A 331 -52.83 -7.26 -30.57
CA GLY A 331 -53.77 -8.37 -30.73
C GLY A 331 -53.28 -9.73 -30.22
N GLU A 332 -52.00 -9.87 -29.82
CA GLU A 332 -51.47 -11.12 -29.26
C GLU A 332 -51.67 -11.17 -27.74
N ARG A 333 -52.35 -12.22 -27.25
CA ARG A 333 -52.49 -12.48 -25.80
C ARG A 333 -51.25 -13.18 -25.20
N ASN A 334 -50.48 -13.88 -26.03
CA ASN A 334 -49.26 -14.59 -25.61
C ASN A 334 -48.08 -14.23 -26.52
N VAL A 335 -46.97 -13.84 -25.90
CA VAL A 335 -45.68 -13.48 -26.52
C VAL A 335 -45.01 -14.66 -27.24
N GLN A 336 -45.25 -15.87 -26.73
CA GLN A 336 -44.52 -17.08 -27.09
C GLN A 336 -45.12 -17.73 -28.34
N GLY A 337 -44.99 -17.06 -29.49
CA GLY A 337 -45.16 -17.75 -30.77
C GLY A 337 -44.12 -18.88 -30.92
N PRO A 338 -44.39 -19.92 -31.72
CA PRO A 338 -43.53 -21.11 -31.79
C PRO A 338 -42.07 -20.87 -32.18
N TYR A 339 -41.75 -19.72 -32.78
CA TYR A 339 -40.48 -19.43 -33.47
C TYR A 339 -39.63 -18.30 -32.84
N GLY A 340 -40.06 -17.73 -31.71
CA GLY A 340 -39.32 -16.64 -31.06
C GLY A 340 -38.19 -17.15 -30.14
N VAL A 341 -37.07 -16.43 -30.09
CA VAL A 341 -35.94 -16.72 -29.18
C VAL A 341 -36.39 -16.88 -27.72
N GLY A 342 -37.40 -16.10 -27.29
CA GLY A 342 -37.97 -16.17 -25.95
C GLY A 342 -38.57 -17.54 -25.58
N ARG A 343 -38.97 -18.38 -26.56
CA ARG A 343 -39.44 -19.75 -26.30
C ARG A 343 -38.29 -20.67 -25.90
N LEU A 344 -37.14 -20.55 -26.55
CA LEU A 344 -35.94 -21.30 -26.20
C LEU A 344 -35.46 -20.91 -24.81
N LEU A 345 -35.38 -19.60 -24.54
CA LEU A 345 -35.01 -19.07 -23.23
C LEU A 345 -36.01 -19.45 -22.13
N ALA A 346 -37.31 -19.52 -22.44
CA ALA A 346 -38.33 -19.97 -21.49
C ALA A 346 -38.35 -21.50 -21.26
N GLY A 347 -37.48 -22.27 -21.93
CA GLY A 347 -37.32 -23.71 -21.76
C GLY A 347 -36.96 -24.11 -20.32
N ARG A 348 -37.18 -25.38 -19.98
CA ARG A 348 -36.93 -25.89 -18.61
C ARG A 348 -35.46 -25.78 -18.21
N ALA A 349 -34.54 -26.19 -19.09
CA ALA A 349 -33.11 -26.19 -18.80
C ALA A 349 -32.53 -24.77 -18.63
N PRO A 350 -32.72 -23.81 -19.57
CA PRO A 350 -32.25 -22.44 -19.38
C PRO A 350 -32.83 -21.79 -18.12
N ARG A 351 -34.09 -22.06 -17.76
CA ARG A 351 -34.66 -21.55 -16.51
C ARG A 351 -34.05 -22.19 -15.27
N ALA A 352 -33.72 -23.47 -15.30
CA ALA A 352 -33.07 -24.14 -14.18
C ALA A 352 -31.69 -23.52 -13.92
N VAL A 353 -30.88 -23.33 -14.96
CA VAL A 353 -29.59 -22.64 -14.88
C VAL A 353 -29.77 -21.18 -14.47
N GLY A 354 -30.76 -20.48 -15.04
CA GLY A 354 -31.07 -19.09 -14.73
C GLY A 354 -31.47 -18.86 -13.26
N ARG A 355 -32.12 -19.84 -12.63
CA ARG A 355 -32.41 -19.81 -11.19
C ARG A 355 -31.17 -20.03 -10.35
N LEU A 356 -30.27 -20.91 -10.78
CA LEU A 356 -29.00 -21.21 -10.12
C LEU A 356 -27.93 -20.12 -10.35
N SER A 357 -28.09 -19.30 -11.40
CA SER A 357 -27.08 -18.36 -11.90
C SER A 357 -26.35 -17.57 -10.81
N TYR A 358 -27.08 -17.07 -9.80
CA TYR A 358 -26.46 -16.30 -8.72
C TYR A 358 -25.54 -17.15 -7.84
N THR A 359 -26.01 -18.27 -7.29
CA THR A 359 -25.17 -19.10 -6.43
C THR A 359 -24.07 -19.81 -7.21
N LEU A 360 -24.29 -20.14 -8.47
CA LEU A 360 -23.25 -20.68 -9.35
C LEU A 360 -22.16 -19.63 -9.64
N TYR A 361 -22.57 -18.39 -9.91
CA TYR A 361 -21.63 -17.29 -10.09
C TYR A 361 -20.77 -17.05 -8.84
N LEU A 362 -21.33 -17.20 -7.62
CA LEU A 362 -20.52 -17.06 -6.41
C LEU A 362 -19.50 -18.20 -6.20
N TRP A 363 -19.84 -19.43 -6.56
CA TRP A 363 -19.00 -20.60 -6.25
C TRP A 363 -17.99 -20.96 -7.33
N HIS A 364 -18.27 -20.70 -8.61
CA HIS A 364 -17.40 -21.17 -9.70
C HIS A 364 -15.98 -20.60 -9.59
N TRP A 365 -15.84 -19.31 -9.32
CA TRP A 365 -14.55 -18.62 -9.33
C TRP A 365 -13.64 -19.00 -8.15
N PRO A 366 -14.10 -18.99 -6.87
CA PRO A 366 -13.27 -19.44 -5.78
C PRO A 366 -12.81 -20.89 -5.92
N VAL A 367 -13.65 -21.77 -6.46
CA VAL A 367 -13.28 -23.18 -6.71
C VAL A 367 -12.14 -23.29 -7.72
N LEU A 368 -12.17 -22.48 -8.79
CA LEU A 368 -11.11 -22.43 -9.79
C LEU A 368 -9.81 -21.88 -9.20
N VAL A 369 -9.86 -20.69 -8.61
CA VAL A 369 -8.67 -19.98 -8.12
C VAL A 369 -8.00 -20.73 -6.98
N LEU A 370 -8.76 -21.28 -6.02
CA LEU A 370 -8.17 -22.03 -4.91
C LEU A 370 -7.58 -23.38 -5.37
N ALA A 371 -8.16 -24.01 -6.41
CA ALA A 371 -7.59 -25.23 -6.98
C ALA A 371 -6.28 -24.94 -7.73
N GLU A 372 -6.24 -23.88 -8.54
CA GLU A 372 -5.04 -23.45 -9.27
C GLU A 372 -3.93 -22.98 -8.29
N ALA A 373 -4.28 -22.29 -7.22
CA ALA A 373 -3.35 -21.93 -6.15
C ALA A 373 -2.68 -23.14 -5.49
N ARG A 374 -3.34 -24.31 -5.47
CA ARG A 374 -2.83 -25.54 -4.84
C ARG A 374 -2.16 -26.51 -5.81
N LEU A 375 -2.65 -26.57 -7.05
CA LEU A 375 -2.25 -27.54 -8.07
C LEU A 375 -1.33 -26.94 -9.15
N GLY A 376 -1.12 -25.61 -9.15
CA GLY A 376 -0.42 -24.91 -10.21
C GLY A 376 -1.31 -24.67 -11.43
N ALA A 377 -0.71 -24.19 -12.52
CA ALA A 377 -1.41 -23.83 -13.76
C ALA A 377 -2.27 -24.99 -14.30
N LEU A 378 -3.56 -24.71 -14.52
CA LEU A 378 -4.52 -25.70 -15.00
C LEU A 378 -4.84 -25.49 -16.47
N GLY A 379 -5.02 -26.57 -17.24
CA GLY A 379 -5.55 -26.47 -18.60
C GLY A 379 -7.08 -26.25 -18.60
N TRP A 380 -7.62 -25.74 -19.71
CA TRP A 380 -9.07 -25.52 -19.89
C TRP A 380 -9.97 -26.75 -19.57
N PRO A 381 -9.57 -28.02 -19.80
CA PRO A 381 -10.42 -29.16 -19.44
C PRO A 381 -10.58 -29.31 -17.93
N ALA A 382 -9.48 -29.12 -17.18
CA ALA A 382 -9.49 -29.19 -15.71
C ALA A 382 -10.32 -28.04 -15.12
N ARG A 383 -10.14 -26.81 -15.63
CA ARG A 383 -10.96 -25.66 -15.23
C ARG A 383 -12.44 -25.88 -15.53
N THR A 384 -12.78 -26.45 -16.68
CA THR A 384 -14.17 -26.79 -17.03
C THR A 384 -14.75 -27.82 -16.04
N ALA A 385 -14.01 -28.88 -15.71
CA ALA A 385 -14.45 -29.89 -14.76
C ALA A 385 -14.70 -29.31 -13.36
N LEU A 386 -13.80 -28.44 -12.87
CA LEU A 386 -13.95 -27.73 -11.59
C LEU A 386 -15.15 -26.77 -11.60
N THR A 387 -15.37 -26.06 -12.71
CA THR A 387 -16.55 -25.19 -12.90
C THR A 387 -17.85 -25.98 -12.82
N LEU A 388 -17.90 -27.18 -13.42
CA LEU A 388 -19.04 -28.08 -13.31
C LEU A 388 -19.19 -28.64 -11.89
N ALA A 389 -18.09 -28.94 -11.20
CA ALA A 389 -18.11 -29.39 -9.81
C ALA A 389 -18.68 -28.31 -8.87
N ALA A 390 -18.44 -27.02 -9.16
CA ALA A 390 -18.99 -25.89 -8.40
C ALA A 390 -20.53 -25.80 -8.42
N VAL A 391 -21.21 -26.54 -9.31
CA VAL A 391 -22.68 -26.69 -9.31
C VAL A 391 -23.16 -27.34 -8.00
N LEU A 392 -22.40 -28.26 -7.42
CA LEU A 392 -22.76 -28.97 -6.19
C LEU A 392 -22.90 -28.02 -4.98
N PRO A 393 -21.86 -27.25 -4.58
CA PRO A 393 -21.99 -26.29 -3.49
C PRO A 393 -22.98 -25.15 -3.83
N ALA A 394 -23.14 -24.78 -5.10
CA ALA A 394 -24.14 -23.80 -5.53
C ALA A 394 -25.59 -24.29 -5.30
N LEU A 395 -25.88 -25.56 -5.62
CA LEU A 395 -27.18 -26.19 -5.36
C LEU A 395 -27.45 -26.34 -3.87
N ALA A 396 -26.46 -26.78 -3.10
CA ALA A 396 -26.51 -26.89 -1.65
C ALA A 396 -26.85 -25.55 -0.99
N THR A 397 -26.11 -24.49 -1.35
CA THR A 397 -26.31 -23.13 -0.84
C THR A 397 -27.71 -22.61 -1.20
N MET A 398 -28.15 -22.80 -2.44
CA MET A 398 -29.48 -22.38 -2.87
C MET A 398 -30.58 -23.12 -2.10
N ARG A 399 -30.43 -24.45 -1.91
CA ARG A 399 -31.47 -25.31 -1.32
C ARG A 399 -31.57 -25.13 0.19
N TRP A 400 -30.45 -25.04 0.90
CA TRP A 400 -30.40 -25.08 2.36
C TRP A 400 -30.23 -23.71 3.02
N VAL A 401 -29.77 -22.69 2.29
CA VAL A 401 -29.56 -21.34 2.85
C VAL A 401 -30.49 -20.33 2.19
N GLU A 402 -30.41 -20.16 0.87
CA GLU A 402 -31.16 -19.11 0.18
C GLU A 402 -32.68 -19.34 0.23
N GLN A 403 -33.15 -20.53 -0.18
CA GLN A 403 -34.58 -20.82 -0.28
C GLN A 403 -35.31 -20.75 1.07
N PRO A 404 -34.78 -21.31 2.18
CA PRO A 404 -35.43 -21.23 3.49
C PRO A 404 -35.55 -19.78 3.99
N LEU A 405 -34.48 -18.98 3.91
CA LEU A 405 -34.48 -17.59 4.35
C LEU A 405 -35.40 -16.72 3.48
N ARG A 406 -35.38 -16.93 2.17
CA ARG A 406 -36.24 -16.22 1.22
C ARG A 406 -37.73 -16.53 1.40
N ARG A 407 -38.08 -17.77 1.77
CA ARG A 407 -39.47 -18.23 1.97
C ARG A 407 -39.96 -18.13 3.42
N SER A 408 -39.09 -17.78 4.36
CA SER A 408 -39.45 -17.68 5.78
C SER A 408 -40.46 -16.56 6.02
N ARG A 409 -41.62 -16.92 6.60
CA ARG A 409 -42.68 -15.96 6.94
C ARG A 409 -42.19 -14.96 7.99
N THR A 410 -41.60 -15.46 9.08
CA THR A 410 -41.09 -14.67 10.21
C THR A 410 -40.11 -13.56 9.80
N VAL A 411 -39.22 -13.83 8.84
CA VAL A 411 -38.24 -12.85 8.34
C VAL A 411 -38.88 -11.93 7.30
N SER A 412 -39.86 -12.42 6.54
CA SER A 412 -40.55 -11.65 5.51
C SER A 412 -41.61 -10.67 6.02
N GLU A 413 -42.13 -10.90 7.23
CA GLU A 413 -43.19 -10.10 7.85
C GLU A 413 -42.75 -8.67 8.18
N LEU A 414 -41.48 -8.48 8.57
CA LEU A 414 -40.96 -7.17 8.99
C LEU A 414 -39.68 -6.82 8.23
N PRO A 415 -39.59 -5.66 7.55
CA PRO A 415 -38.41 -5.26 6.78
C PRO A 415 -37.13 -5.25 7.61
N ARG A 416 -37.21 -4.79 8.87
CA ARG A 416 -36.10 -4.75 9.84
C ARG A 416 -35.48 -6.13 10.09
N ARG A 417 -36.28 -7.20 10.15
CA ARG A 417 -35.77 -8.57 10.33
C ARG A 417 -34.99 -9.04 9.12
N GLY A 418 -35.46 -8.73 7.91
CA GLY A 418 -34.72 -9.04 6.68
C GLY A 418 -33.41 -8.25 6.55
N LEU A 419 -33.39 -6.99 7.00
CA LEU A 419 -32.17 -6.19 7.06
C LEU A 419 -31.20 -6.72 8.12
N ALA A 420 -31.69 -7.13 9.30
CA ALA A 420 -30.87 -7.73 10.34
C ALA A 420 -30.18 -9.01 9.85
N VAL A 421 -30.89 -9.89 9.12
CA VAL A 421 -30.29 -11.06 8.46
C VAL A 421 -29.20 -10.64 7.47
N GLY A 422 -29.41 -9.55 6.73
CA GLY A 422 -28.40 -8.98 5.84
C GLY A 422 -27.16 -8.50 6.57
N VAL A 423 -27.32 -7.75 7.68
CA VAL A 423 -26.21 -7.27 8.51
C VAL A 423 -25.44 -8.45 9.10
N SER A 424 -26.11 -9.45 9.67
CA SER A 424 -25.45 -10.65 10.20
C SER A 424 -24.68 -11.42 9.12
N ALA A 425 -25.22 -11.48 7.90
CA ALA A 425 -24.57 -12.09 6.75
C ALA A 425 -23.30 -11.33 6.30
N ILE A 426 -23.15 -10.06 6.64
CA ILE A 426 -21.92 -9.28 6.40
C ILE A 426 -20.95 -9.44 7.57
N VAL A 427 -21.43 -9.26 8.81
CA VAL A 427 -20.58 -9.23 10.02
C VAL A 427 -19.88 -10.56 10.24
N LEU A 428 -20.57 -11.69 10.05
CA LEU A 428 -20.00 -13.02 10.34
C LEU A 428 -18.76 -13.37 9.49
N PRO A 429 -18.80 -13.32 8.14
CA PRO A 429 -17.62 -13.60 7.33
C PRO A 429 -16.51 -12.55 7.52
N VAL A 430 -16.85 -11.29 7.77
CA VAL A 430 -15.86 -10.24 8.07
C VAL A 430 -15.13 -10.51 9.38
N ALA A 431 -15.87 -10.83 10.46
CA ALA A 431 -15.29 -11.19 11.74
C ALA A 431 -14.40 -12.44 11.62
N LEU A 432 -14.83 -13.43 10.84
CA LEU A 432 -14.04 -14.63 10.58
C LEU A 432 -12.75 -14.31 9.82
N ALA A 433 -12.81 -13.48 8.78
CA ALA A 433 -11.64 -13.04 8.04
C ALA A 433 -10.66 -12.24 8.92
N LEU A 434 -11.18 -11.33 9.75
CA LEU A 434 -10.38 -10.56 10.73
C LEU A 434 -9.69 -11.48 11.73
N VAL A 435 -10.37 -12.49 12.27
CA VAL A 435 -9.77 -13.46 13.19
C VAL A 435 -8.65 -14.25 12.50
N VAL A 436 -8.86 -14.68 11.25
CA VAL A 436 -7.84 -15.40 10.47
C VAL A 436 -6.63 -14.49 10.17
N GLY A 437 -6.88 -13.26 9.75
CA GLY A 437 -5.84 -12.28 9.42
C GLY A 437 -5.03 -11.84 10.63
N THR A 438 -5.69 -11.47 11.73
CA THR A 438 -5.03 -11.11 13.00
C THR A 438 -4.21 -12.26 13.56
N ALA A 439 -4.75 -13.48 13.58
CA ALA A 439 -3.99 -14.67 14.01
C ALA A 439 -2.75 -14.90 13.13
N THR A 440 -2.86 -14.65 11.82
CA THR A 440 -1.72 -14.75 10.89
C THR A 440 -0.68 -13.66 11.14
N LEU A 441 -1.08 -12.41 11.36
CA LEU A 441 -0.17 -11.32 11.70
C LEU A 441 0.56 -11.56 13.03
N HIS A 442 -0.14 -12.09 14.04
CA HIS A 442 0.49 -12.47 15.31
C HIS A 442 1.53 -13.58 15.14
N LEU A 443 1.31 -14.52 14.23
CA LEU A 443 2.27 -15.59 13.91
C LEU A 443 3.47 -15.07 13.09
N MET A 444 3.27 -14.08 12.22
CA MET A 444 4.32 -13.55 11.33
C MET A 444 5.18 -12.45 11.98
N GLY A 445 4.71 -11.81 13.06
CA GLY A 445 5.35 -10.66 13.68
C GLY A 445 5.09 -9.34 12.93
N PRO A 446 5.32 -8.18 13.57
CA PRO A 446 5.08 -6.88 12.94
C PRO A 446 6.03 -6.63 11.77
N ALA A 447 5.51 -6.05 10.68
CA ALA A 447 6.30 -5.59 9.55
C ALA A 447 6.96 -4.22 9.87
N THR A 448 7.93 -4.21 10.78
CA THR A 448 8.79 -3.04 11.01
C THR A 448 9.80 -2.91 9.86
N PRO A 449 10.28 -1.71 9.51
CA PRO A 449 11.39 -1.54 8.57
C PRO A 449 12.59 -2.42 8.98
N VAL A 450 13.32 -2.94 8.00
CA VAL A 450 14.53 -3.72 8.28
C VAL A 450 15.67 -2.76 8.59
N ASP A 451 16.33 -2.97 9.73
CA ASP A 451 17.59 -2.30 10.03
C ASP A 451 18.70 -2.82 9.11
N VAL A 452 18.95 -2.07 8.03
CA VAL A 452 20.00 -2.39 7.05
C VAL A 452 21.41 -2.12 7.58
N LYS A 453 21.59 -1.31 8.63
CA LYS A 453 22.89 -1.00 9.25
C LYS A 453 23.35 -2.13 10.19
N GLY A 454 22.41 -2.91 10.73
CA GLY A 454 22.69 -4.12 11.51
C GLY A 454 23.04 -5.37 10.69
N LEU A 455 23.01 -5.29 9.36
CA LEU A 455 23.31 -6.44 8.48
C LEU A 455 24.82 -6.78 8.49
N PRO A 456 25.20 -8.07 8.40
CA PRO A 456 26.59 -8.43 8.18
C PRO A 456 27.13 -7.81 6.88
N PRO A 457 28.44 -7.49 6.83
CA PRO A 457 29.01 -6.83 5.66
C PRO A 457 28.92 -7.72 4.42
N GLY A 458 28.52 -7.13 3.30
CA GLY A 458 28.50 -7.76 1.99
C GLY A 458 29.86 -8.29 1.56
N ALA A 459 29.90 -9.48 0.96
CA ALA A 459 31.13 -10.05 0.44
C ALA A 459 31.58 -9.27 -0.80
N VAL A 460 32.83 -8.81 -0.81
CA VAL A 460 33.37 -8.06 -1.97
C VAL A 460 33.67 -8.98 -3.17
N SER A 461 34.08 -10.24 -2.94
CA SER A 461 34.36 -11.28 -3.96
C SER A 461 33.89 -12.67 -3.57
N GLY A 462 33.87 -13.57 -4.56
CA GLY A 462 33.55 -14.97 -4.35
C GLY A 462 32.05 -15.24 -4.47
N PRO A 463 31.62 -16.48 -4.21
CA PRO A 463 30.26 -16.89 -4.49
C PRO A 463 29.25 -16.41 -3.46
N SER A 464 29.63 -16.06 -2.23
CA SER A 464 28.71 -15.66 -1.15
C SER A 464 28.17 -14.24 -1.31
N LEU A 465 27.01 -13.95 -0.72
CA LEU A 465 26.46 -12.60 -0.57
C LEU A 465 27.07 -11.87 0.62
N LEU A 466 27.21 -12.56 1.76
CA LEU A 466 27.77 -12.00 2.99
C LEU A 466 29.20 -12.46 3.20
N THR A 467 30.01 -11.60 3.82
CA THR A 467 31.35 -11.97 4.28
C THR A 467 31.21 -13.00 5.40
N ARG A 468 31.72 -14.21 5.20
CA ARG A 468 31.71 -15.26 6.23
C ARG A 468 33.06 -15.30 6.94
N ALA A 469 33.04 -15.40 8.27
CA ALA A 469 34.22 -15.84 9.02
C ALA A 469 34.55 -17.30 8.64
N ALA A 470 35.83 -17.63 8.55
CA ALA A 470 36.26 -18.99 8.22
C ALA A 470 35.70 -19.98 9.25
N GLY A 471 34.89 -20.95 8.80
CA GLY A 471 34.29 -21.99 9.64
C GLY A 471 32.86 -21.75 10.12
N ALA A 472 32.23 -20.61 9.83
CA ALA A 472 30.82 -20.38 10.18
C ALA A 472 29.89 -21.12 9.20
N SER A 473 28.95 -21.94 9.72
CA SER A 473 27.86 -22.49 8.91
C SER A 473 26.97 -21.36 8.40
N ALA A 474 26.29 -21.59 7.26
CA ALA A 474 25.16 -20.75 6.87
C ALA A 474 24.09 -20.93 7.95
N GLY A 475 24.10 -20.04 8.94
CA GLY A 475 23.40 -20.27 10.21
C GLY A 475 21.92 -20.60 9.99
N ASP A 476 21.43 -21.55 10.78
CA ASP A 476 20.00 -21.80 10.96
C ASP A 476 19.36 -20.52 11.53
N GLY A 477 18.20 -20.12 11.00
CA GLY A 477 17.48 -18.94 11.49
C GLY A 477 16.59 -18.28 10.43
N PRO A 478 15.73 -17.34 10.85
CA PRO A 478 14.79 -16.69 9.95
C PRO A 478 15.50 -15.86 8.88
N VAL A 479 14.85 -15.76 7.72
CA VAL A 479 15.29 -14.92 6.60
C VAL A 479 15.14 -13.44 6.92
N VAL A 480 16.00 -12.61 6.33
CA VAL A 480 16.05 -11.15 6.49
C VAL A 480 16.00 -10.50 5.10
N PRO A 481 15.04 -9.60 4.80
CA PRO A 481 13.83 -9.31 5.59
C PRO A 481 13.01 -10.58 5.84
N ASN A 482 12.16 -10.58 6.87
CA ASN A 482 11.08 -11.57 6.90
C ASN A 482 10.12 -11.31 5.72
N PRO A 483 9.31 -12.30 5.29
CA PRO A 483 8.45 -12.13 4.11
C PRO A 483 7.50 -10.92 4.12
N ALA A 484 6.94 -10.57 5.28
CA ALA A 484 6.05 -9.41 5.38
C ALA A 484 6.82 -8.08 5.25
N GLN A 485 8.04 -8.02 5.77
CA GLN A 485 8.94 -6.89 5.60
C GLN A 485 9.42 -6.77 4.15
N ALA A 486 9.76 -7.90 3.50
CA ALA A 486 10.29 -7.91 2.14
C ALA A 486 9.37 -7.21 1.14
N ARG A 487 8.06 -7.46 1.18
CA ARG A 487 7.07 -6.77 0.31
C ARG A 487 7.05 -5.25 0.47
N LYS A 488 7.54 -4.72 1.58
CA LYS A 488 7.62 -3.28 1.89
C LYS A 488 9.05 -2.74 1.85
N ASP A 489 10.03 -3.57 1.52
CA ASP A 489 11.46 -3.21 1.55
C ASP A 489 11.89 -2.51 0.26
N PHE A 490 11.30 -1.35 0.02
CA PHE A 490 11.65 -0.45 -1.08
C PHE A 490 12.86 0.43 -0.72
N PRO A 491 13.68 0.84 -1.68
CA PRO A 491 14.71 1.85 -1.45
C PRO A 491 14.08 3.17 -0.96
N PRO A 492 14.72 3.89 -0.02
CA PRO A 492 14.20 5.14 0.54
C PRO A 492 14.48 6.34 -0.39
N ASP A 493 13.92 6.29 -1.59
CA ASP A 493 14.18 7.22 -2.70
C ASP A 493 13.33 8.50 -2.68
N ARG A 494 12.51 8.72 -1.63
CA ARG A 494 11.63 9.90 -1.48
C ARG A 494 10.70 10.14 -2.70
N ASP A 495 10.12 9.06 -3.24
CA ASP A 495 9.22 9.08 -4.40
C ASP A 495 9.88 9.54 -5.72
N CYS A 496 11.22 9.45 -5.82
CA CYS A 496 11.97 9.78 -7.03
C CYS A 496 11.83 8.76 -8.16
N GLN A 497 11.47 7.51 -7.85
CA GLN A 497 10.88 6.59 -8.81
C GLN A 497 9.44 7.02 -9.16
N VAL A 498 9.33 7.91 -10.16
CA VAL A 498 8.05 8.56 -10.48
C VAL A 498 7.00 7.59 -11.01
N ALA A 499 5.75 7.81 -10.60
CA ALA A 499 4.59 7.01 -10.97
C ALA A 499 4.32 6.99 -12.50
N PRO A 500 3.56 6.01 -13.02
CA PRO A 500 3.33 5.88 -14.45
C PRO A 500 2.71 7.11 -15.13
N GLU A 501 1.78 7.78 -14.46
CA GLU A 501 1.09 8.99 -14.93
C GLU A 501 1.99 10.24 -15.03
N VAL A 502 3.17 10.24 -14.41
CA VAL A 502 4.06 11.43 -14.35
C VAL A 502 4.95 11.55 -15.58
N THR A 503 4.96 12.70 -16.25
CA THR A 503 5.76 12.92 -17.47
C THR A 503 7.13 13.55 -17.26
N ARG A 504 7.48 13.96 -16.03
CA ARG A 504 8.77 14.60 -15.71
C ARG A 504 9.23 14.26 -14.29
N SER A 505 10.52 13.93 -14.12
CA SER A 505 11.11 13.77 -12.79
C SER A 505 11.41 15.11 -12.12
N PRO A 506 11.22 15.23 -10.79
CA PRO A 506 11.79 16.29 -9.96
C PRO A 506 13.33 16.30 -10.01
N GLU A 507 13.97 17.13 -9.18
CA GLU A 507 15.43 17.21 -9.20
C GLU A 507 16.12 15.90 -8.79
N CYS A 508 15.57 15.26 -7.75
CA CYS A 508 15.97 13.95 -7.24
C CYS A 508 17.48 13.86 -6.98
N LEU A 509 17.99 14.87 -6.27
CA LEU A 509 19.38 14.96 -5.82
C LEU A 509 19.50 14.52 -4.35
N PHE A 510 20.51 13.72 -4.07
CA PHE A 510 20.79 13.14 -2.76
C PHE A 510 22.30 13.20 -2.46
N GLY A 511 22.66 13.06 -1.19
CA GLY A 511 24.06 13.11 -0.75
C GLY A 511 24.60 14.55 -0.76
N ALA A 512 25.81 14.74 -1.28
CA ALA A 512 26.45 16.06 -1.36
C ALA A 512 25.85 16.89 -2.51
N VAL A 513 24.62 17.41 -2.33
CA VAL A 513 23.83 18.06 -3.39
C VAL A 513 24.50 19.30 -4.01
N ASP A 514 25.34 19.99 -3.25
CA ASP A 514 26.12 21.16 -3.72
C ASP A 514 27.42 20.75 -4.45
N SER A 515 27.75 19.46 -4.49
CA SER A 515 28.93 18.96 -5.16
C SER A 515 28.82 19.15 -6.68
N PRO A 516 29.85 19.71 -7.35
CA PRO A 516 29.88 19.78 -8.80
C PRO A 516 29.99 18.37 -9.43
N ASP A 517 30.41 17.39 -8.63
CA ASP A 517 30.60 16.01 -9.04
C ASP A 517 29.34 15.19 -8.73
N ARG A 518 28.68 14.73 -9.81
CA ARG A 518 27.44 13.96 -9.72
C ARG A 518 27.47 12.63 -10.44
N ILE A 519 26.88 11.60 -9.82
CA ILE A 519 26.56 10.32 -10.44
C ILE A 519 25.06 10.28 -10.75
N VAL A 520 24.68 9.79 -11.92
CA VAL A 520 23.28 9.65 -12.33
C VAL A 520 22.88 8.18 -12.32
N LEU A 521 21.80 7.82 -11.61
CA LEU A 521 21.12 6.54 -11.72
C LEU A 521 19.90 6.70 -12.61
N LEU A 522 19.87 6.01 -13.76
CA LEU A 522 18.88 6.23 -14.82
C LEU A 522 18.23 4.92 -15.26
N GLY A 523 16.89 4.86 -15.27
CA GLY A 523 16.17 3.71 -15.81
C GLY A 523 14.72 3.54 -15.36
N ASP A 524 14.28 2.29 -15.29
CA ASP A 524 13.01 1.88 -14.68
C ASP A 524 13.23 1.38 -13.24
N SER A 525 12.24 0.70 -12.66
CA SER A 525 12.31 0.16 -11.30
C SER A 525 13.46 -0.83 -11.06
N HIS A 526 14.05 -1.42 -12.12
CA HIS A 526 15.27 -2.23 -12.03
C HIS A 526 16.55 -1.37 -11.92
N ALA A 527 16.49 -0.09 -12.29
CA ALA A 527 17.48 0.91 -11.86
C ALA A 527 17.19 1.38 -10.43
N GLY A 528 15.94 1.71 -10.11
CA GLY A 528 15.56 2.23 -8.79
C GLY A 528 15.96 1.31 -7.62
N GLN A 529 15.92 -0.01 -7.80
CA GLN A 529 16.41 -0.97 -6.78
C GLN A 529 17.90 -0.80 -6.40
N TRP A 530 18.70 -0.10 -7.22
CA TRP A 530 20.10 0.21 -6.96
C TRP A 530 20.32 1.56 -6.26
N PHE A 531 19.25 2.27 -5.88
CA PHE A 531 19.33 3.57 -5.20
C PHE A 531 20.25 3.54 -3.97
N SER A 532 19.99 2.67 -2.99
CA SER A 532 20.76 2.67 -1.73
C SER A 532 22.25 2.37 -1.94
N PRO A 533 22.64 1.37 -2.76
CA PRO A 533 24.05 1.17 -3.13
C PRO A 533 24.68 2.37 -3.85
N MET A 534 23.96 3.04 -4.74
CA MET A 534 24.47 4.21 -5.46
C MET A 534 24.60 5.42 -4.53
N LEU A 535 23.70 5.59 -3.57
CA LEU A 535 23.77 6.66 -2.58
C LEU A 535 24.97 6.45 -1.65
N ALA A 536 25.20 5.22 -1.19
CA ALA A 536 26.37 4.87 -0.39
C ALA A 536 27.68 5.15 -1.15
N LEU A 537 27.74 4.77 -2.43
CA LEU A 537 28.88 5.03 -3.29
C LEU A 537 29.13 6.54 -3.51
N ALA A 538 28.06 7.32 -3.73
CA ALA A 538 28.16 8.76 -3.90
C ALA A 538 28.64 9.44 -2.61
N ALA A 539 28.09 9.04 -1.46
CA ALA A 539 28.46 9.56 -0.14
C ALA A 539 29.94 9.32 0.19
N GLN A 540 30.47 8.12 -0.07
CA GLN A 540 31.89 7.79 0.11
C GLN A 540 32.85 8.68 -0.71
N ARG A 541 32.34 9.32 -1.76
CA ARG A 541 33.12 10.13 -2.71
C ARG A 541 32.83 11.62 -2.62
N GLY A 542 31.93 12.05 -1.72
CA GLY A 542 31.48 13.44 -1.65
C GLY A 542 30.76 13.89 -2.93
N TRP A 543 30.09 12.98 -3.63
CA TRP A 543 29.35 13.25 -4.86
C TRP A 543 27.86 13.39 -4.58
N ALA A 544 27.16 14.13 -5.44
CA ALA A 544 25.70 14.10 -5.51
C ALA A 544 25.23 12.84 -6.26
N LEU A 545 24.21 12.15 -5.75
CA LEU A 545 23.45 11.17 -6.52
C LEU A 545 22.24 11.86 -7.14
N GLN A 546 22.08 11.75 -8.46
CA GLN A 546 20.87 12.13 -9.17
C GLN A 546 20.11 10.88 -9.62
N GLU A 547 18.90 10.69 -9.12
CA GLU A 547 18.03 9.59 -9.55
C GLU A 547 17.02 10.06 -10.60
N LEU A 548 16.98 9.36 -11.73
CA LEU A 548 16.06 9.61 -12.83
C LEU A 548 15.41 8.28 -13.20
N VAL A 549 14.45 7.85 -12.38
CA VAL A 549 13.82 6.54 -12.50
C VAL A 549 12.32 6.69 -12.70
N LYS A 550 11.72 5.85 -13.56
CA LYS A 550 10.27 5.83 -13.79
C LYS A 550 9.70 4.42 -13.81
N GLN A 551 8.62 4.21 -13.07
CA GLN A 551 7.99 2.90 -12.90
C GLN A 551 7.56 2.29 -14.24
N GLY A 552 8.02 1.07 -14.53
CA GLY A 552 7.63 0.33 -15.74
C GLY A 552 8.02 0.98 -17.07
N CYS A 553 8.89 2.00 -17.07
CA CYS A 553 9.22 2.76 -18.28
C CYS A 553 10.56 2.31 -18.87
N PRO A 554 10.58 1.54 -19.97
CA PRO A 554 11.84 1.08 -20.58
C PRO A 554 12.77 2.25 -20.87
N LEU A 555 14.01 2.16 -20.38
CA LEU A 555 15.07 3.06 -20.80
C LEU A 555 15.43 2.94 -22.30
N PRO A 556 15.50 1.73 -22.93
CA PRO A 556 15.62 1.66 -24.38
C PRO A 556 14.42 2.34 -25.04
N GLN A 557 14.61 3.09 -26.13
CA GLN A 557 13.57 3.84 -26.84
C GLN A 557 12.54 2.93 -27.54
N LEU A 558 11.72 2.28 -26.72
CA LEU A 558 10.69 1.32 -27.03
C LEU A 558 9.34 1.87 -26.54
N ALA A 559 8.33 1.85 -27.40
CA ALA A 559 6.95 2.11 -27.01
C ALA A 559 6.34 0.80 -26.49
N VAL A 560 5.72 0.87 -25.33
CA VAL A 560 5.13 -0.29 -24.63
C VAL A 560 3.76 0.06 -24.09
N ASP A 561 2.95 -0.94 -23.82
CA ASP A 561 1.76 -0.77 -22.99
C ASP A 561 2.15 -0.84 -21.52
N SER A 562 1.54 0.01 -20.69
CA SER A 562 1.67 -0.05 -19.23
C SER A 562 0.61 -1.00 -18.69
N PRO A 563 0.97 -2.08 -17.98
CA PRO A 563 0.00 -2.89 -17.26
C PRO A 563 -0.76 -2.06 -16.20
N GLN A 564 -0.09 -1.10 -15.58
CA GLN A 564 -0.66 -0.26 -14.52
C GLN A 564 -1.69 0.75 -15.06
N LEU A 565 -1.48 1.27 -16.27
CA LEU A 565 -2.45 2.14 -16.93
C LEU A 565 -3.37 1.36 -17.87
N GLY A 566 -3.10 0.10 -18.18
CA GLY A 566 -3.86 -0.70 -19.13
C GLY A 566 -3.89 -0.14 -20.56
N ARG A 567 -2.88 0.64 -20.98
CA ARG A 567 -2.84 1.31 -22.29
C ARG A 567 -1.42 1.61 -22.75
N ALA A 568 -1.28 2.08 -23.99
CA ALA A 568 -0.03 2.61 -24.53
C ALA A 568 0.58 3.67 -23.60
N TYR A 569 1.84 3.45 -23.20
CA TYR A 569 2.53 4.18 -22.16
C TYR A 569 3.22 5.45 -22.68
N ARG A 570 2.43 6.39 -23.23
CA ARG A 570 2.93 7.62 -23.88
C ARG A 570 3.67 8.56 -22.91
N GLU A 571 3.31 8.52 -21.63
CA GLU A 571 3.96 9.26 -20.56
C GLU A 571 5.42 8.82 -20.38
N CYS A 572 5.71 7.52 -20.59
CA CYS A 572 7.07 7.01 -20.60
C CYS A 572 7.88 7.60 -21.76
N ASP A 573 7.31 7.66 -22.96
CA ASP A 573 7.98 8.26 -24.13
C ASP A 573 8.34 9.73 -23.88
N THR A 574 7.38 10.48 -23.34
CA THR A 574 7.55 11.91 -23.01
C THR A 574 8.61 12.11 -21.94
N TRP A 575 8.54 11.34 -20.86
CA TRP A 575 9.50 11.38 -19.77
C TRP A 575 10.91 11.01 -20.24
N ARG A 576 11.05 9.93 -21.00
CA ARG A 576 12.34 9.45 -21.51
C ARG A 576 13.00 10.50 -22.41
N ALA A 577 12.23 11.10 -23.33
CA ALA A 577 12.73 12.17 -24.19
C ALA A 577 13.20 13.38 -23.36
N GLY A 578 12.38 13.84 -22.41
CA GLY A 578 12.71 14.96 -21.53
C GLY A 578 13.91 14.70 -20.61
N THR A 579 14.04 13.49 -20.08
CA THR A 579 15.15 13.06 -19.22
C THR A 579 16.47 13.00 -20.00
N LEU A 580 16.46 12.45 -21.22
CA LEU A 580 17.64 12.43 -22.07
C LEU A 580 18.08 13.84 -22.50
N ASP A 581 17.12 14.73 -22.78
CA ASP A 581 17.41 16.13 -23.10
C ASP A 581 17.96 16.89 -21.88
N ARG A 582 17.39 16.67 -20.69
CA ARG A 582 17.87 17.22 -19.42
C ARG A 582 19.32 16.84 -19.13
N LEU A 583 19.70 15.58 -19.37
CA LEU A 583 21.08 15.12 -19.17
C LEU A 583 22.07 15.72 -20.19
N ARG A 584 21.59 15.99 -21.41
CA ARG A 584 22.40 16.62 -22.47
C ARG A 584 22.62 18.11 -22.23
N THR A 585 21.63 18.81 -21.70
CA THR A 585 21.64 20.28 -21.53
C THR A 585 22.08 20.72 -20.14
N GLY A 586 21.98 19.84 -19.13
CA GLY A 586 22.43 20.11 -17.77
C GLY A 586 23.93 19.91 -17.54
N PRO A 587 24.39 20.08 -16.29
CA PRO A 587 25.79 19.86 -15.91
C PRO A 587 26.31 18.46 -16.30
N LYS A 588 27.56 18.34 -16.74
CA LYS A 588 28.09 17.02 -17.15
C LYS A 588 28.24 16.08 -15.93
N PRO A 589 27.58 14.90 -15.87
CA PRO A 589 27.82 13.93 -14.81
C PRO A 589 29.22 13.31 -14.87
N ARG A 590 29.75 12.90 -13.71
CA ARG A 590 30.98 12.09 -13.61
C ARG A 590 30.78 10.68 -14.14
N LEU A 591 29.58 10.12 -13.93
CA LEU A 591 29.21 8.78 -14.35
C LEU A 591 27.69 8.70 -14.52
N ILE A 592 27.24 8.04 -15.59
CA ILE A 592 25.84 7.64 -15.78
C ILE A 592 25.75 6.13 -15.62
N VAL A 593 25.04 5.69 -14.58
CA VAL A 593 24.71 4.29 -14.31
C VAL A 593 23.31 4.03 -14.84
N ILE A 594 23.19 3.10 -15.78
CA ILE A 594 21.92 2.71 -16.39
C ILE A 594 21.57 1.28 -16.00
N ALA A 595 20.29 1.03 -15.75
CA ALA A 595 19.72 -0.31 -15.65
C ALA A 595 18.26 -0.28 -16.15
N SER A 596 17.76 -1.38 -16.68
CA SER A 596 16.38 -1.48 -17.16
C SER A 596 15.98 -2.94 -17.32
N LEU A 597 14.70 -3.23 -17.08
CA LEU A 597 14.11 -4.53 -17.38
C LEU A 597 14.22 -4.81 -18.88
N ASN A 598 14.87 -5.92 -19.25
CA ASN A 598 15.09 -6.28 -20.66
C ASN A 598 13.98 -7.16 -21.27
N ARG A 599 12.77 -7.11 -20.70
CA ARG A 599 11.66 -8.03 -21.02
C ARG A 599 10.39 -7.35 -21.51
N TYR A 600 10.45 -6.06 -21.79
CA TYR A 600 9.31 -5.31 -22.34
C TYR A 600 8.87 -5.78 -23.73
N THR A 601 9.70 -6.54 -24.45
CA THR A 601 9.35 -7.15 -25.73
C THR A 601 10.09 -8.47 -25.92
N THR A 602 9.46 -9.42 -26.60
CA THR A 602 10.10 -10.67 -27.04
C THR A 602 10.90 -10.47 -28.33
N ASP A 603 10.71 -9.35 -29.05
CA ASP A 603 11.48 -9.00 -30.24
C ASP A 603 12.84 -8.42 -29.86
N ARG A 604 13.85 -9.28 -29.93
CA ARG A 604 15.25 -8.93 -29.61
C ARG A 604 15.87 -7.92 -30.57
N GLN A 605 15.45 -7.89 -31.84
CA GLN A 605 15.99 -6.94 -32.82
C GLN A 605 15.45 -5.54 -32.52
N LEU A 606 14.15 -5.44 -32.24
CA LEU A 606 13.51 -4.21 -31.84
C LEU A 606 14.13 -3.65 -30.55
N LEU A 607 14.32 -4.49 -29.52
CA LEU A 607 14.96 -4.09 -28.27
C LEU A 607 16.40 -3.59 -28.49
N THR A 608 17.16 -4.28 -29.35
CA THR A 608 18.53 -3.88 -29.69
C THR A 608 18.59 -2.52 -30.38
N ALA A 609 17.69 -2.28 -31.34
CA ALA A 609 17.59 -1.00 -32.03
C ALA A 609 17.14 0.14 -31.09
N ALA A 610 16.23 -0.15 -30.15
CA ALA A 610 15.77 0.79 -29.14
C ALA A 610 16.91 1.21 -28.17
N TRP A 611 17.72 0.25 -27.72
CA TRP A 611 18.92 0.53 -26.93
C TRP A 611 19.92 1.40 -27.68
N GLU A 612 20.16 1.12 -28.96
CA GLU A 612 21.11 1.88 -29.76
C GLU A 612 20.73 3.36 -29.88
N LYS A 613 19.43 3.64 -30.05
CA LYS A 613 18.91 5.02 -30.03
C LYS A 613 19.16 5.69 -28.67
N THR A 614 18.88 5.02 -27.55
CA THR A 614 19.11 5.58 -26.21
C THR A 614 20.59 5.84 -25.94
N LEU A 615 21.46 4.89 -26.27
CA LEU A 615 22.91 5.03 -26.07
C LEU A 615 23.50 6.13 -26.96
N LYS A 616 22.97 6.35 -28.16
CA LYS A 616 23.35 7.49 -29.00
C LYS A 616 23.09 8.82 -28.29
N SER A 617 21.93 8.97 -27.65
CA SER A 617 21.60 10.17 -26.86
C SER A 617 22.49 10.33 -25.63
N LEU A 618 22.73 9.25 -24.88
CA LEU A 618 23.57 9.29 -23.67
C LEU A 618 25.04 9.58 -23.98
N ARG A 619 25.60 9.02 -25.05
CA ARG A 619 26.98 9.31 -25.47
C ARG A 619 27.19 10.78 -25.82
N ALA A 620 26.14 11.47 -26.30
CA ALA A 620 26.22 12.89 -26.62
C ALA A 620 26.46 13.78 -25.37
N THR A 621 26.23 13.26 -24.15
CA THR A 621 26.59 13.94 -22.89
C THR A 621 28.10 13.96 -22.63
N GLY A 622 28.86 13.07 -23.28
CA GLY A 622 30.29 12.88 -23.06
C GLY A 622 30.67 12.30 -21.69
N ALA A 623 29.70 11.87 -20.87
CA ALA A 623 29.94 11.19 -19.60
C ALA A 623 30.20 9.69 -19.82
N PRO A 624 31.04 9.03 -18.98
CA PRO A 624 31.16 7.58 -18.94
C PRO A 624 29.80 6.92 -18.64
N ILE A 625 29.54 5.78 -19.27
CA ILE A 625 28.29 5.03 -19.11
C ILE A 625 28.58 3.61 -18.62
N VAL A 626 27.94 3.20 -17.53
CA VAL A 626 27.94 1.82 -17.05
C VAL A 626 26.53 1.27 -17.07
N TYR A 627 26.38 0.09 -17.66
CA TYR A 627 25.18 -0.71 -17.63
C TYR A 627 25.26 -1.78 -16.54
N ILE A 628 24.35 -1.72 -15.57
CA ILE A 628 24.12 -2.84 -14.66
C ILE A 628 23.18 -3.81 -15.37
N GLU A 629 23.67 -5.01 -15.63
CA GLU A 629 22.88 -6.07 -16.24
C GLU A 629 21.60 -6.33 -15.45
N ASP A 630 20.51 -6.62 -16.17
CA ASP A 630 19.22 -6.89 -15.56
C ASP A 630 19.29 -8.07 -14.58
N THR A 631 18.69 -7.90 -13.40
CA THR A 631 18.69 -8.92 -12.34
C THR A 631 17.75 -10.08 -12.69
N PRO A 632 17.90 -11.27 -12.06
CA PRO A 632 16.99 -12.36 -12.33
C PRO A 632 15.56 -11.96 -11.97
N VAL A 633 14.58 -12.33 -12.81
CA VAL A 633 13.15 -12.06 -12.57
C VAL A 633 12.47 -13.38 -12.23
N PRO A 634 12.09 -13.60 -10.96
CA PRO A 634 11.44 -14.85 -10.53
C PRO A 634 10.15 -15.20 -11.29
N GLY A 635 9.35 -14.20 -11.65
CA GLY A 635 8.04 -14.39 -12.27
C GLY A 635 6.96 -14.95 -11.33
N THR A 636 7.24 -14.95 -10.02
CA THR A 636 6.32 -15.39 -8.96
C THR A 636 6.59 -14.60 -7.68
N ASP A 637 5.57 -14.36 -6.86
CA ASP A 637 5.69 -13.63 -5.58
C ASP A 637 6.55 -14.42 -4.58
N ILE A 638 7.84 -14.05 -4.52
CA ILE A 638 8.84 -14.73 -3.69
C ILE A 638 8.54 -14.61 -2.19
N PRO A 639 8.22 -13.43 -1.63
CA PRO A 639 7.81 -13.35 -0.23
C PRO A 639 6.60 -14.22 0.10
N ALA A 640 5.59 -14.27 -0.77
CA ALA A 640 4.45 -15.15 -0.55
C ALA A 640 4.88 -16.62 -0.51
N CYS A 641 5.72 -17.06 -1.46
CA CYS A 641 6.26 -18.43 -1.46
C CYS A 641 7.02 -18.75 -0.17
N VAL A 642 7.98 -17.90 0.21
CA VAL A 642 8.83 -18.13 1.39
C VAL A 642 8.01 -18.11 2.68
N SER A 643 6.94 -17.31 2.76
CA SER A 643 6.00 -17.36 3.89
C SER A 643 5.31 -18.71 4.05
N GLY A 644 5.13 -19.46 2.96
CA GLY A 644 4.53 -20.80 2.93
C GLY A 644 5.54 -21.93 3.20
N ALA A 645 6.83 -21.66 3.09
CA ALA A 645 7.92 -22.62 3.29
C ALA A 645 9.03 -22.02 4.19
N PRO A 646 8.73 -21.63 5.45
CA PRO A 646 9.67 -20.92 6.31
C PRO A 646 10.93 -21.73 6.64
N ASP A 647 10.81 -23.06 6.68
CA ASP A 647 11.91 -23.98 6.99
C ASP A 647 12.63 -24.53 5.75
N ASP A 648 12.10 -24.29 4.54
CA ASP A 648 12.67 -24.77 3.28
C ASP A 648 12.51 -23.72 2.16
N ALA A 649 13.30 -22.65 2.26
CA ALA A 649 13.32 -21.62 1.22
C ALA A 649 13.82 -22.12 -0.15
N ALA A 650 14.44 -23.31 -0.23
CA ALA A 650 14.86 -23.89 -1.50
C ALA A 650 13.66 -24.38 -2.33
N ALA A 651 12.52 -24.68 -1.70
CA ALA A 651 11.26 -24.95 -2.39
C ALA A 651 10.76 -23.75 -3.22
N CYS A 652 11.24 -22.54 -2.90
CA CYS A 652 10.94 -21.31 -3.64
C CYS A 652 11.99 -20.98 -4.72
N ALA A 653 12.89 -21.90 -5.05
CA ALA A 653 13.79 -21.75 -6.19
C ALA A 653 12.99 -21.71 -7.51
N PHE A 654 13.43 -20.86 -8.44
CA PHE A 654 12.71 -20.58 -9.69
C PHE A 654 13.57 -20.89 -10.92
N SER A 655 12.95 -21.04 -12.08
CA SER A 655 13.60 -21.45 -13.33
C SER A 655 14.67 -20.44 -13.76
N ARG A 656 15.92 -20.90 -13.93
CA ARG A 656 17.03 -20.05 -14.43
C ARG A 656 16.78 -19.60 -15.86
N ALA A 657 16.29 -20.50 -16.71
CA ALA A 657 16.08 -20.23 -18.13
C ALA A 657 15.05 -19.09 -18.35
N GLU A 658 14.03 -19.06 -17.50
CA GLU A 658 12.99 -18.02 -17.51
C GLU A 658 13.44 -16.77 -16.76
N ALA A 659 14.21 -16.90 -15.67
CA ALA A 659 14.61 -15.77 -14.83
C ALA A 659 15.86 -15.01 -15.29
N VAL A 660 16.75 -15.62 -16.09
CA VAL A 660 17.96 -14.96 -16.60
C VAL A 660 18.09 -15.18 -18.12
N PRO A 661 17.18 -14.62 -18.94
CA PRO A 661 17.29 -14.69 -20.38
C PRO A 661 18.54 -13.95 -20.84
N ALA A 662 19.06 -14.35 -22.00
CA ALA A 662 20.30 -13.78 -22.51
C ALA A 662 20.13 -12.29 -22.86
N ASP A 663 20.83 -11.43 -22.12
CA ASP A 663 20.81 -9.98 -22.26
C ASP A 663 21.42 -9.54 -23.61
N PRO A 664 20.66 -8.88 -24.49
CA PRO A 664 21.15 -8.47 -25.80
C PRO A 664 22.14 -7.30 -25.73
N LEU A 665 21.99 -6.38 -24.77
CA LEU A 665 22.88 -5.23 -24.63
C LEU A 665 24.23 -5.66 -24.04
N ALA A 666 24.21 -6.42 -22.94
CA ALA A 666 25.42 -6.93 -22.30
C ALA A 666 26.30 -7.72 -23.28
N ARG A 667 25.68 -8.57 -24.11
CA ARG A 667 26.39 -9.37 -25.12
C ARG A 667 27.07 -8.49 -26.18
N ARG A 668 26.42 -7.40 -26.60
CA ARG A 668 26.99 -6.44 -27.55
C ARG A 668 28.10 -5.58 -26.93
N ILE A 669 27.98 -5.24 -25.65
CA ILE A 669 29.04 -4.55 -24.91
C ILE A 669 30.28 -5.46 -24.83
N ALA A 670 30.08 -6.72 -24.42
CA ALA A 670 31.15 -7.72 -24.31
C ALA A 670 31.85 -8.01 -25.66
N SER A 671 31.13 -7.93 -26.79
CA SER A 671 31.73 -8.11 -28.13
C SER A 671 32.43 -6.87 -28.67
N GLY A 672 32.44 -5.75 -27.94
CA GLY A 672 33.00 -4.47 -28.38
C GLY A 672 32.14 -3.70 -29.38
N ALA A 673 30.91 -4.16 -29.68
CA ALA A 673 30.01 -3.51 -30.63
C ALA A 673 29.37 -2.21 -30.09
N VAL A 674 29.60 -1.87 -28.83
CA VAL A 674 29.02 -0.70 -28.14
C VAL A 674 30.15 0.10 -27.47
N PRO A 675 30.93 0.87 -28.24
CA PRO A 675 32.08 1.60 -27.70
C PRO A 675 31.65 2.65 -26.67
N GLY A 676 32.48 2.86 -25.64
CA GLY A 676 32.24 3.86 -24.58
C GLY A 676 31.18 3.49 -23.54
N VAL A 677 30.67 2.27 -23.56
CA VAL A 677 29.73 1.73 -22.55
C VAL A 677 30.34 0.47 -21.96
N ARG A 678 30.26 0.30 -20.65
CA ARG A 678 30.73 -0.89 -19.93
C ARG A 678 29.56 -1.60 -19.29
N SER A 679 29.64 -2.92 -19.13
CA SER A 679 28.62 -3.70 -18.42
C SER A 679 29.20 -4.33 -17.15
N ILE A 680 28.39 -4.39 -16.10
CA ILE A 680 28.71 -5.09 -14.86
C ILE A 680 27.53 -5.97 -14.45
N SER A 681 27.82 -7.10 -13.80
CA SER A 681 26.79 -8.10 -13.47
C SER A 681 26.96 -8.63 -12.05
N VAL A 682 25.89 -8.57 -11.27
CA VAL A 682 25.77 -9.23 -9.95
C VAL A 682 25.09 -10.60 -10.05
N ASN A 683 24.59 -10.97 -11.24
CA ASN A 683 23.86 -12.21 -11.48
C ASN A 683 24.62 -13.49 -11.09
N PRO A 684 25.95 -13.59 -11.22
CA PRO A 684 26.70 -14.76 -10.73
C PRO A 684 26.55 -15.03 -9.22
N VAL A 685 26.08 -14.05 -8.45
CA VAL A 685 25.90 -14.14 -6.99
C VAL A 685 24.44 -14.36 -6.63
N LEU A 686 23.54 -13.69 -7.35
CA LEU A 686 22.08 -13.83 -7.21
C LEU A 686 21.60 -15.21 -7.70
N CYS A 687 22.18 -15.70 -8.80
CA CYS A 687 21.90 -17.03 -9.35
C CYS A 687 23.21 -17.77 -9.68
N PRO A 688 23.90 -18.30 -8.65
CA PRO A 688 25.21 -18.91 -8.80
C PRO A 688 25.15 -20.29 -9.45
N GLY A 689 26.26 -20.69 -10.06
CA GLY A 689 26.41 -21.97 -10.74
C GLY A 689 25.69 -22.04 -12.09
N ASN A 690 25.62 -23.25 -12.65
CA ASN A 690 25.02 -23.53 -13.97
C ASN A 690 23.81 -24.46 -13.87
N GLY A 691 23.20 -24.58 -12.68
CA GLY A 691 22.02 -25.41 -12.45
C GLY A 691 20.76 -24.85 -13.14
N PRO A 692 19.67 -25.64 -13.21
CA PRO A 692 18.44 -25.24 -13.87
C PRO A 692 17.63 -24.20 -13.08
N THR A 693 17.97 -23.93 -11.82
CA THR A 693 17.21 -23.06 -10.91
C THR A 693 18.08 -21.97 -10.28
N CYS A 694 17.43 -20.88 -9.89
CA CYS A 694 17.97 -19.78 -9.10
C CYS A 694 17.35 -19.79 -7.69
N PRO A 695 18.13 -19.49 -6.64
CA PRO A 695 17.63 -19.45 -5.27
C PRO A 695 16.84 -18.17 -4.99
N ALA A 696 15.80 -18.28 -4.16
CA ALA A 696 15.04 -17.13 -3.63
C ALA A 696 15.69 -16.49 -2.38
N VAL A 697 16.45 -17.29 -1.63
CA VAL A 697 17.10 -16.89 -0.37
C VAL A 697 18.56 -17.32 -0.41
N ARG A 698 19.46 -16.44 0.05
CA ARG A 698 20.90 -16.64 0.02
C ARG A 698 21.55 -16.02 1.25
N ASP A 699 22.35 -16.78 2.00
CA ASP A 699 22.98 -16.29 3.24
C ASP A 699 21.97 -15.67 4.23
N ARG A 700 20.78 -16.30 4.34
CA ARG A 700 19.57 -15.78 5.04
C ARG A 700 18.97 -14.50 4.47
N ILE A 701 19.54 -13.92 3.41
CA ILE A 701 18.97 -12.76 2.74
C ILE A 701 17.86 -13.21 1.79
N LEU A 702 16.63 -12.74 2.04
CA LEU A 702 15.51 -12.90 1.11
C LEU A 702 15.69 -11.90 -0.04
N LEU A 703 15.91 -12.42 -1.24
CA LEU A 703 16.44 -11.63 -2.34
C LEU A 703 15.42 -10.70 -2.98
N TYR A 704 14.16 -11.12 -3.09
CA TYR A 704 13.15 -10.44 -3.90
C TYR A 704 11.96 -9.97 -3.06
N ARG A 705 11.48 -8.76 -3.33
CA ARG A 705 10.32 -8.15 -2.65
C ARG A 705 8.99 -8.46 -3.33
N ASP A 706 9.04 -8.91 -4.57
CA ASP A 706 7.89 -9.29 -5.39
C ASP A 706 8.34 -10.33 -6.43
N ASP A 707 7.71 -10.35 -7.60
CA ASP A 707 8.00 -11.25 -8.72
C ASP A 707 9.12 -10.79 -9.66
N ALA A 708 9.69 -9.60 -9.45
CA ALA A 708 10.69 -9.02 -10.36
C ALA A 708 11.84 -8.25 -9.70
N HIS A 709 11.63 -7.68 -8.52
CA HIS A 709 12.56 -6.71 -7.93
C HIS A 709 13.27 -7.26 -6.68
N LEU A 710 14.51 -6.81 -6.50
CA LEU A 710 15.27 -7.07 -5.28
C LEU A 710 14.67 -6.36 -4.06
N THR A 711 14.85 -6.96 -2.89
CA THR A 711 14.69 -6.26 -1.61
C THR A 711 15.80 -5.21 -1.47
N ASN A 712 15.50 -4.07 -0.82
CA ASN A 712 16.51 -3.05 -0.52
C ASN A 712 17.66 -3.62 0.34
N VAL A 713 17.36 -4.54 1.26
CA VAL A 713 18.34 -5.33 2.02
C VAL A 713 19.32 -6.06 1.09
N ALA A 714 18.83 -6.79 0.09
CA ALA A 714 19.68 -7.51 -0.86
C ALA A 714 20.54 -6.54 -1.68
N ALA A 715 19.99 -5.40 -2.10
CA ALA A 715 20.72 -4.36 -2.80
C ALA A 715 21.84 -3.77 -1.92
N VAL A 716 21.57 -3.40 -0.67
CA VAL A 716 22.55 -2.86 0.30
C VAL A 716 23.69 -3.85 0.54
N VAL A 717 23.38 -5.14 0.75
CA VAL A 717 24.38 -6.19 0.92
C VAL A 717 25.28 -6.34 -0.32
N LEU A 718 24.77 -6.04 -1.51
CA LEU A 718 25.56 -6.08 -2.75
C LEU A 718 26.42 -4.83 -2.97
N ALA A 719 26.26 -3.77 -2.19
CA ALA A 719 26.96 -2.49 -2.40
C ALA A 719 28.50 -2.63 -2.48
N PRO A 720 29.20 -3.35 -1.57
CA PRO A 720 30.66 -3.51 -1.67
C PRO A 720 31.11 -4.23 -2.95
N ARG A 721 30.31 -5.20 -3.42
CA ARG A 721 30.60 -5.91 -4.67
C ARG A 721 30.35 -5.04 -5.89
N LEU A 722 29.26 -4.27 -5.86
CA LEU A 722 28.92 -3.33 -6.93
C LEU A 722 30.00 -2.26 -7.10
N GLU A 723 30.52 -1.71 -6.00
CA GLU A 723 31.64 -0.78 -6.00
C GLU A 723 32.90 -1.40 -6.63
N ARG A 724 33.26 -2.62 -6.25
CA ARG A 724 34.39 -3.33 -6.86
C ARG A 724 34.18 -3.51 -8.37
N LEU A 725 33.02 -3.98 -8.80
CA LEU A 725 32.72 -4.19 -10.22
C LEU A 725 32.82 -2.87 -11.02
N LEU A 726 32.34 -1.77 -10.45
CA LEU A 726 32.46 -0.44 -11.05
C LEU A 726 33.94 0.01 -11.16
N THR A 727 34.74 -0.27 -10.13
CA THR A 727 36.17 0.04 -10.10
C THR A 727 36.95 -0.82 -11.10
N ASP A 728 36.73 -2.13 -11.12
CA ASP A 728 37.41 -3.08 -12.01
C ASP A 728 37.06 -2.84 -13.49
N SER A 729 35.85 -2.35 -13.76
CA SER A 729 35.48 -1.89 -15.11
C SER A 729 36.25 -0.64 -15.55
N GLY A 730 36.92 0.07 -14.62
CA GLY A 730 37.57 1.35 -14.86
C GLY A 730 36.57 2.51 -15.00
N ALA A 731 35.32 2.32 -14.59
CA ALA A 731 34.28 3.37 -14.59
C ALA A 731 34.40 4.30 -13.39
N LEU A 732 34.95 3.80 -12.30
CA LEU A 732 35.41 4.60 -11.19
C LEU A 732 36.94 4.53 -11.13
N PRO A 733 37.62 5.64 -10.78
CA PRO A 733 38.99 5.51 -10.32
C PRO A 733 39.02 4.59 -9.10
N ALA A 734 40.07 3.77 -8.99
CA ALA A 734 40.38 3.07 -7.74
C ALA A 734 40.23 4.08 -6.60
N ALA A 735 39.46 3.73 -5.57
CA ALA A 735 39.34 4.60 -4.41
C ALA A 735 40.76 5.00 -4.01
N THR A 736 41.08 6.29 -4.11
CA THR A 736 42.11 6.86 -3.24
C THR A 736 41.73 6.34 -1.88
N ALA A 737 42.65 5.64 -1.20
CA ALA A 737 42.40 5.16 0.16
C ALA A 737 41.58 6.24 0.86
N PRO A 738 40.41 5.89 1.46
CA PRO A 738 39.49 6.87 2.00
C PRO A 738 40.35 7.91 2.68
N ALA A 739 40.18 9.20 2.31
CA ALA A 739 40.96 10.29 2.90
C ALA A 739 41.11 9.90 4.35
N THR A 740 42.34 9.54 4.73
CA THR A 740 42.58 8.95 6.05
C THR A 740 41.87 9.91 6.98
N PRO A 741 40.88 9.49 7.79
CA PRO A 741 40.27 10.42 8.73
C PRO A 741 41.45 11.12 9.35
N ALA A 742 41.49 12.46 9.16
CA ALA A 742 42.71 13.25 9.34
C ALA A 742 43.41 12.67 10.55
N ALA A 743 44.62 12.12 10.35
CA ALA A 743 45.26 11.23 11.32
C ALA A 743 44.94 11.75 12.71
N PRO A 744 44.30 10.94 13.60
CA PRO A 744 43.68 11.45 14.82
C PRO A 744 44.65 12.44 15.42
N ALA A 745 44.19 13.68 15.62
CA ALA A 745 45.01 14.73 16.19
C ALA A 745 45.76 14.08 17.36
N ALA A 746 47.09 14.15 17.31
CA ALA A 746 47.93 13.50 18.32
C ALA A 746 47.34 13.84 19.68
N PRO A 747 47.15 12.87 20.59
CA PRO A 747 46.49 13.13 21.86
C PRO A 747 47.10 14.37 22.50
N GLY A 748 46.25 15.27 23.01
CA GLY A 748 46.72 16.34 23.87
C GLY A 748 47.52 15.76 25.04
N ALA A 749 48.27 16.60 25.75
CA ALA A 749 49.08 16.15 26.90
C ALA A 749 48.26 15.42 28.00
N ASP A 750 46.92 15.51 27.96
CA ASP A 750 45.94 14.87 28.83
C ASP A 750 45.36 13.52 28.31
N GLY A 751 45.77 13.10 27.11
CA GLY A 751 45.39 11.84 26.47
C GLY A 751 44.05 11.87 25.74
N TRP A 752 43.46 13.04 25.48
CA TRP A 752 42.25 13.20 24.67
C TRP A 752 42.61 13.59 23.22
N THR A 753 41.89 13.03 22.25
CA THR A 753 41.93 13.44 20.84
C THR A 753 40.64 14.18 20.52
N GLU A 754 40.76 15.45 20.14
CA GLU A 754 39.64 16.28 19.70
C GLU A 754 39.16 15.85 18.30
N LEU A 755 37.85 15.68 18.16
CA LEU A 755 37.15 15.31 16.92
C LEU A 755 36.42 16.49 16.30
N LEU A 756 35.90 17.39 17.13
CA LEU A 756 35.20 18.62 16.73
C LEU A 756 35.50 19.70 17.77
N ARG A 757 35.74 20.92 17.30
CA ARG A 757 35.72 22.14 18.11
C ARG A 757 35.16 23.27 17.27
N ASP A 758 34.13 23.92 17.79
CA ASP A 758 33.60 25.15 17.25
C ASP A 758 33.56 26.18 18.38
N ASP A 759 34.32 27.27 18.20
CA ASP A 759 34.39 28.41 19.11
C ASP A 759 33.48 29.57 18.63
N PHE A 760 32.65 29.33 17.61
CA PHE A 760 31.64 30.27 17.08
C PHE A 760 32.17 31.67 16.71
N GLU A 761 33.42 31.71 16.27
CA GLU A 761 34.08 32.93 15.80
C GLU A 761 33.52 33.39 14.44
N GLY A 762 33.21 34.67 14.33
CA GLY A 762 32.75 35.27 13.07
C GLY A 762 32.06 36.61 13.25
N PRO A 763 31.68 37.31 12.16
CA PRO A 763 31.03 38.61 12.23
C PRO A 763 29.67 38.56 12.95
N ALA A 764 29.34 39.61 13.70
CA ALA A 764 28.02 39.73 14.34
C ALA A 764 26.89 39.62 13.29
N GLY A 765 25.88 38.80 13.59
CA GLY A 765 24.75 38.55 12.71
C GLY A 765 25.01 37.54 11.58
N SER A 766 26.21 36.97 11.47
CA SER A 766 26.47 35.90 10.50
C SER A 766 25.98 34.54 11.00
N ARG A 767 25.88 33.56 10.10
CA ARG A 767 25.53 32.18 10.42
C ARG A 767 26.74 31.40 10.98
N PRO A 768 26.55 30.37 11.82
CA PRO A 768 27.59 29.40 12.17
C PRO A 768 28.09 28.63 10.94
N SER A 769 29.25 27.98 11.08
CA SER A 769 29.93 27.24 10.01
C SER A 769 29.02 26.19 9.37
N PRO A 770 28.73 26.26 8.05
CA PRO A 770 27.93 25.24 7.37
C PRO A 770 28.70 23.93 7.15
N ALA A 771 30.01 23.90 7.43
CA ALA A 771 30.79 22.67 7.42
C ALA A 771 30.50 21.81 8.65
N ASP A 772 30.15 22.46 9.76
CA ASP A 772 29.95 21.81 11.06
C ASP A 772 28.47 21.71 11.42
N TRP A 773 27.64 22.66 10.98
CA TRP A 773 26.23 22.77 11.36
C TRP A 773 25.26 22.79 10.17
N GLN A 774 24.13 22.11 10.34
CA GLN A 774 22.96 22.14 9.47
C GLN A 774 21.71 22.57 10.25
N TYR A 775 20.69 23.07 9.55
CA TYR A 775 19.48 23.61 10.16
C TYR A 775 18.32 22.63 10.05
N ASP A 776 17.60 22.49 11.16
CA ASP A 776 16.29 21.87 11.20
C ASP A 776 15.23 22.94 10.99
N LEU A 777 14.35 22.71 10.01
CA LEU A 777 13.39 23.72 9.54
C LEU A 777 11.95 23.27 9.77
N GLY A 778 11.09 24.22 10.09
CA GLY A 778 9.66 23.97 10.27
C GLY A 778 9.31 23.46 11.66
N THR A 779 8.29 22.61 11.73
CA THR A 779 7.72 22.08 12.98
C THR A 779 7.99 20.59 13.17
N CYS A 780 8.81 19.98 12.32
CA CYS A 780 9.17 18.56 12.33
C CYS A 780 10.25 18.29 11.28
N TYR A 781 10.97 17.17 11.43
CA TYR A 781 11.89 16.69 10.39
C TYR A 781 11.20 16.43 9.04
N PRO A 782 11.94 16.40 7.91
CA PRO A 782 11.40 16.05 6.60
C PRO A 782 10.62 14.74 6.59
N GLY A 783 9.42 14.75 6.00
CA GLY A 783 8.47 13.63 6.05
C GLY A 783 7.56 13.63 7.29
N CYS A 784 7.82 14.53 8.25
CA CYS A 784 7.03 14.80 9.45
C CYS A 784 6.56 13.55 10.23
N PRO A 785 7.45 12.60 10.56
CA PRO A 785 7.05 11.41 11.32
C PRO A 785 6.58 11.75 12.74
N ALA A 786 7.06 12.87 13.29
CA ALA A 786 6.67 13.41 14.58
C ALA A 786 6.33 14.90 14.43
N PRO A 787 5.05 15.26 14.19
CA PRO A 787 4.61 16.65 14.13
C PRO A 787 4.89 17.39 15.45
N GLN A 788 5.15 18.70 15.36
CA GLN A 788 5.52 19.54 16.50
C GLN A 788 6.70 18.94 17.26
N TRP A 789 7.70 18.47 16.50
CA TRP A 789 8.90 17.78 16.96
C TRP A 789 8.65 16.58 17.91
N GLY A 790 7.43 16.04 17.95
CA GLY A 790 7.01 14.95 18.86
C GLY A 790 6.66 15.40 20.29
N THR A 791 6.98 16.65 20.61
CA THR A 791 6.90 17.23 21.96
C THR A 791 5.69 18.15 22.13
N GLY A 792 5.06 18.58 21.04
CA GLY A 792 3.93 19.53 21.08
C GLY A 792 4.37 20.99 21.22
N GLU A 793 5.63 21.30 20.90
CA GLU A 793 6.15 22.66 20.84
C GLU A 793 5.48 23.48 19.71
N ILE A 794 5.52 24.82 19.83
CA ILE A 794 4.65 25.73 19.05
C ILE A 794 5.41 26.65 18.09
N GLU A 795 6.73 26.70 18.17
CA GLU A 795 7.58 27.46 17.27
C GLU A 795 7.75 26.79 15.90
N THR A 796 8.07 27.61 14.92
CA THR A 796 8.63 27.16 13.64
C THR A 796 10.14 27.39 13.67
N MET A 797 10.93 26.33 13.54
CA MET A 797 12.39 26.42 13.44
C MET A 797 12.80 27.03 12.09
N THR A 798 13.77 27.94 12.09
CA THR A 798 14.23 28.63 10.87
C THR A 798 15.76 28.69 10.77
N ASP A 799 16.27 28.97 9.57
CA ASP A 799 17.66 29.34 9.31
C ASP A 799 17.87 30.87 9.26
N SER A 800 16.90 31.65 9.73
CA SER A 800 17.02 33.11 9.79
C SER A 800 18.08 33.50 10.82
N THR A 801 18.87 34.52 10.50
CA THR A 801 19.79 35.15 11.46
C THR A 801 19.06 35.86 12.61
N ASP A 802 17.75 36.08 12.48
CA ASP A 802 16.91 36.51 13.60
C ASP A 802 16.82 35.45 14.70
N ASN A 803 16.95 34.16 14.31
CA ASN A 803 16.85 33.02 15.20
C ASN A 803 18.19 32.33 15.49
N VAL A 804 19.12 32.30 14.53
CA VAL A 804 20.43 31.64 14.71
C VAL A 804 21.54 32.51 14.11
N ARG A 805 22.40 33.08 14.96
CA ARG A 805 23.46 33.99 14.52
C ARG A 805 24.66 33.98 15.45
N LEU A 806 25.79 34.47 14.98
CA LEU A 806 26.97 34.77 15.80
C LEU A 806 26.84 36.17 16.41
N ASP A 807 27.32 36.37 17.64
CA ASP A 807 27.26 37.64 18.35
C ASP A 807 28.42 38.61 17.99
N GLY A 808 29.41 38.13 17.22
CA GLY A 808 30.60 38.89 16.86
C GLY A 808 31.70 38.91 17.93
N LYS A 809 31.54 38.14 19.00
CA LYS A 809 32.42 38.08 20.18
C LYS A 809 32.77 36.65 20.57
N GLY A 810 32.59 35.70 19.66
CA GLY A 810 32.89 34.27 19.88
C GLY A 810 31.74 33.49 20.52
N ALA A 811 30.47 33.87 20.29
CA ALA A 811 29.34 33.03 20.70
C ALA A 811 28.25 32.93 19.63
N LEU A 812 27.62 31.76 19.58
CA LEU A 812 26.36 31.52 18.89
C LEU A 812 25.19 31.99 19.76
N GLU A 813 24.22 32.65 19.16
CA GLU A 813 22.92 32.98 19.76
C GLU A 813 21.80 32.20 19.05
N ILE A 814 21.04 31.41 19.82
CA ILE A 814 19.77 30.82 19.39
C ILE A 814 18.63 31.58 20.07
N VAL A 815 17.84 32.30 19.29
CA VAL A 815 16.94 33.35 19.76
C VAL A 815 15.49 33.03 19.37
N PRO A 816 14.62 32.72 20.33
CA PRO A 816 13.20 32.64 20.06
C PRO A 816 12.63 34.01 19.77
N THR A 817 11.92 34.18 18.66
CA THR A 817 11.25 35.42 18.26
C THR A 817 9.76 35.21 18.11
N ARG A 818 8.98 36.30 18.19
CA ARG A 818 7.53 36.24 18.04
C ARG A 818 7.03 37.38 17.15
N GLU A 819 6.25 37.02 16.12
CA GLU A 819 5.50 37.95 15.29
C GLU A 819 4.00 37.67 15.48
N GLY A 820 3.27 38.59 16.11
CA GLY A 820 1.89 38.36 16.52
C GLY A 820 1.79 37.21 17.54
N GLU A 821 1.06 36.15 17.18
CA GLU A 821 0.94 34.93 17.98
C GLU A 821 1.90 33.81 17.52
N GLN A 822 2.61 34.00 16.41
CA GLN A 822 3.50 32.98 15.84
C GLN A 822 4.90 33.08 16.43
N TRP A 823 5.40 31.95 16.93
CA TRP A 823 6.76 31.81 17.42
C TRP A 823 7.67 31.23 16.35
N SER A 824 8.90 31.72 16.30
CA SER A 824 10.00 31.10 15.57
C SER A 824 11.22 30.97 16.47
N SER A 825 12.08 30.00 16.17
CA SER A 825 13.33 29.77 16.92
C SER A 825 14.35 29.08 16.03
N GLY A 826 15.49 28.71 16.61
CA GLY A 826 16.55 27.98 15.95
C GLY A 826 16.74 26.58 16.50
N ARG A 827 16.99 25.64 15.59
CA ARG A 827 17.45 24.28 15.88
C ARG A 827 18.53 23.91 14.86
N ILE A 828 19.74 23.67 15.35
CA ILE A 828 20.87 23.27 14.53
C ILE A 828 21.42 21.94 15.01
N GLU A 829 21.93 21.16 14.06
CA GLU A 829 22.57 19.89 14.33
C GLU A 829 23.95 19.82 13.68
N THR A 830 24.84 19.00 14.20
CA THR A 830 26.14 18.79 13.53
C THR A 830 25.95 18.09 12.19
N VAL A 831 26.62 18.53 11.12
CA VAL A 831 26.62 17.81 9.82
C VAL A 831 27.13 16.37 10.02
N ARG A 832 28.15 16.22 10.86
CA ARG A 832 28.68 14.93 11.29
C ARG A 832 27.73 14.21 12.24
N SER A 833 27.70 12.89 12.10
CA SER A 833 26.96 11.97 12.99
C SER A 833 27.81 10.76 13.41
N ASP A 834 29.13 10.83 13.24
CA ASP A 834 30.07 9.74 13.47
C ASP A 834 30.75 9.80 14.84
N PHE A 835 30.31 10.69 15.73
CA PHE A 835 30.89 10.83 17.07
C PHE A 835 30.55 9.60 17.91
N ALA A 836 31.52 8.72 18.11
CA ALA A 836 31.35 7.48 18.85
C ALA A 836 32.53 7.26 19.81
N PRO A 837 32.30 6.65 20.98
CA PRO A 837 33.41 6.17 21.81
C PRO A 837 34.18 5.07 21.07
N PRO A 838 35.53 5.12 21.05
CA PRO A 838 36.30 4.01 20.49
C PRO A 838 36.09 2.75 21.34
N PRO A 839 36.29 1.54 20.78
CA PRO A 839 36.12 0.29 21.52
C PRO A 839 36.87 0.29 22.86
N GLY A 840 36.14 0.18 23.96
CA GLY A 840 36.68 0.19 25.32
C GLY A 840 37.26 1.53 25.79
N GLY A 841 37.08 2.61 25.03
CA GLY A 841 37.46 3.97 25.38
C GLY A 841 36.26 4.85 25.72
N VAL A 842 36.50 6.17 25.72
CA VAL A 842 35.55 7.19 26.19
C VAL A 842 35.30 8.22 25.10
N LEU A 843 34.04 8.61 24.90
CA LEU A 843 33.63 9.79 24.16
C LEU A 843 33.22 10.86 25.17
N ARG A 844 33.68 12.10 24.99
CA ARG A 844 33.23 13.27 25.73
C ARG A 844 32.69 14.32 24.76
N ILE A 845 31.46 14.75 25.03
CA ILE A 845 30.79 15.84 24.32
C ILE A 845 30.54 16.94 25.34
N GLU A 846 30.91 18.18 25.02
CA GLU A 846 30.92 19.29 25.95
C GLU A 846 30.56 20.61 25.26
N ALA A 847 29.82 21.47 25.94
CA ALA A 847 29.54 22.83 25.49
C ALA A 847 29.56 23.84 26.64
N SER A 848 30.02 25.05 26.35
CA SER A 848 29.99 26.22 27.23
C SER A 848 28.75 27.05 26.87
N ILE A 849 27.71 27.04 27.73
CA ILE A 849 26.38 27.60 27.43
C ILE A 849 25.93 28.55 28.53
N ALA A 850 25.34 29.68 28.16
CA ALA A 850 24.49 30.50 29.02
C ALA A 850 23.03 30.37 28.56
N LEU A 851 22.14 30.01 29.47
CA LEU A 851 20.71 29.85 29.22
C LEU A 851 20.02 31.20 28.94
N PRO A 852 18.82 31.21 28.32
CA PRO A 852 18.03 32.42 28.15
C PRO A 852 17.81 33.17 29.47
N ASP A 853 18.22 34.44 29.54
CA ASP A 853 18.07 35.31 30.72
C ASP A 853 16.65 35.88 30.84
N VAL A 854 15.71 34.98 31.12
CA VAL A 854 14.30 35.28 31.32
C VAL A 854 13.76 34.43 32.44
N THR A 855 12.90 35.00 33.29
CA THR A 855 12.34 34.31 34.47
C THR A 855 10.86 34.59 34.68
N GLY A 856 10.24 33.78 35.55
CA GLY A 856 8.84 33.96 35.94
C GLY A 856 7.88 33.81 34.77
N PRO A 857 6.74 34.54 34.76
CA PRO A 857 5.76 34.44 33.67
C PRO A 857 6.32 34.78 32.28
N LYS A 858 7.39 35.58 32.22
CA LYS A 858 8.05 35.96 30.97
C LYS A 858 8.79 34.80 30.31
N ALA A 859 9.22 33.81 31.10
CA ALA A 859 9.93 32.63 30.64
C ALA A 859 9.01 31.43 30.37
N ALA A 860 7.71 31.56 30.61
CA ALA A 860 6.79 30.44 30.49
C ALA A 860 6.85 29.83 29.08
N GLY A 861 7.13 28.53 29.00
CA GLY A 861 7.30 27.78 27.75
C GLY A 861 8.71 27.76 27.18
N TYR A 862 9.70 28.52 27.68
CA TYR A 862 11.08 28.39 27.19
C TYR A 862 11.64 27.01 27.50
N TRP A 863 12.28 26.38 26.51
CA TRP A 863 12.93 25.08 26.63
C TRP A 863 14.27 25.04 25.84
N PRO A 864 15.34 25.63 26.38
CA PRO A 864 16.70 25.45 25.84
C PRO A 864 17.20 24.01 26.04
N ALA A 865 17.86 23.47 25.02
CA ALA A 865 18.42 22.13 25.05
C ALA A 865 19.77 22.02 24.31
N PHE A 866 20.68 21.24 24.89
CA PHE A 866 21.90 20.73 24.29
C PHE A 866 21.95 19.21 24.48
N TRP A 867 21.91 18.48 23.38
CA TRP A 867 21.61 17.05 23.42
C TRP A 867 22.15 16.34 22.18
N THR A 868 22.00 15.01 22.17
CA THR A 868 22.48 14.17 21.07
C THR A 868 21.45 13.12 20.71
N LEU A 869 21.47 12.73 19.44
CA LEU A 869 20.70 11.62 18.92
C LEU A 869 21.61 10.61 18.23
N GLY A 870 21.25 9.34 18.34
CA GLY A 870 21.90 8.28 17.58
C GLY A 870 21.83 8.55 16.08
N ALA A 871 22.97 8.45 15.40
CA ALA A 871 23.09 8.58 13.95
C ALA A 871 22.07 7.77 13.13
N PRO A 872 21.62 6.57 13.57
CA PRO A 872 20.56 5.85 12.86
C PRO A 872 19.24 6.62 12.75
N LEU A 873 18.94 7.59 13.63
CA LEU A 873 17.73 8.40 13.51
C LEU A 873 17.69 9.18 12.19
N ARG A 874 18.83 9.63 11.66
CA ARG A 874 18.88 10.35 10.37
C ARG A 874 18.46 9.49 9.18
N ASP A 875 18.34 8.17 9.36
CA ASP A 875 17.81 7.26 8.35
C ASP A 875 16.27 7.25 8.35
N GLY A 876 15.67 8.39 8.02
CA GLY A 876 14.22 8.53 7.89
C GLY A 876 13.49 9.04 9.14
N TYR A 877 14.22 9.51 10.16
CA TYR A 877 13.68 10.21 11.33
C TYR A 877 12.71 9.36 12.17
N THR A 878 12.97 8.05 12.22
CA THR A 878 12.23 7.06 13.01
C THR A 878 13.21 6.20 13.82
N GLY A 879 12.72 5.55 14.88
CA GLY A 879 13.54 4.65 15.72
C GLY A 879 13.85 5.17 17.12
N TRP A 880 13.43 6.40 17.46
CA TRP A 880 13.40 6.87 18.84
C TRP A 880 12.43 6.03 19.70
N PRO A 881 12.75 5.70 20.96
CA PRO A 881 13.98 6.04 21.70
C PRO A 881 15.11 5.02 21.51
N GLY A 882 14.88 3.94 20.76
CA GLY A 882 15.78 2.80 20.64
C GLY A 882 17.17 3.10 20.06
N VAL A 883 17.30 4.18 19.29
CA VAL A 883 18.57 4.68 18.72
C VAL A 883 19.45 5.43 19.73
N GLY A 884 18.95 5.68 20.95
CA GLY A 884 19.64 6.45 21.96
C GLY A 884 19.49 7.96 21.79
N GLU A 885 19.16 8.62 22.89
CA GLU A 885 19.20 10.07 23.07
C GLU A 885 19.94 10.36 24.38
N LEU A 886 20.85 11.32 24.35
CA LEU A 886 21.52 11.82 25.55
C LEU A 886 21.30 13.32 25.65
N ASP A 887 20.44 13.72 26.58
CA ASP A 887 20.18 15.11 26.90
C ASP A 887 21.26 15.59 27.85
N ILE A 888 22.21 16.34 27.32
CA ILE A 888 23.39 16.79 28.06
C ILE A 888 22.99 17.92 29.01
N MET A 889 22.14 18.82 28.52
CA MET A 889 21.53 19.89 29.29
C MET A 889 20.16 20.20 28.71
N GLU A 890 19.15 20.19 29.57
CA GLU A 890 17.86 20.80 29.32
C GLU A 890 17.48 21.72 30.49
N SER A 891 16.73 22.78 30.19
CA SER A 891 16.07 23.61 31.19
C SER A 891 14.70 24.04 30.68
N VAL A 892 13.79 24.39 31.59
CA VAL A 892 12.44 24.84 31.22
C VAL A 892 11.99 26.02 32.06
N ASN A 893 11.10 26.83 31.50
CA ASN A 893 10.38 27.90 32.20
C ASN A 893 11.29 28.93 32.91
N GLY A 894 12.53 29.10 32.43
CA GLY A 894 13.50 30.02 33.00
C GLY A 894 13.90 29.68 34.43
N ARG A 895 14.00 28.39 34.78
CA ARG A 895 14.39 27.94 36.12
C ARG A 895 15.89 28.07 36.37
N ASP A 896 16.25 28.23 37.64
CA ASP A 896 17.63 28.10 38.13
C ASP A 896 18.01 26.61 38.30
N ALA A 897 17.66 25.81 37.30
CA ALA A 897 17.95 24.38 37.30
C ALA A 897 18.09 23.82 35.89
N VAL A 898 18.90 22.79 35.78
CA VAL A 898 19.09 21.98 34.56
C VAL A 898 18.88 20.51 34.88
N PHE A 899 18.65 19.68 33.88
CA PHE A 899 18.63 18.23 34.04
C PHE A 899 19.32 17.57 32.86
N GLY A 900 19.81 16.35 33.09
CA GLY A 900 20.36 15.48 32.06
C GLY A 900 19.65 14.14 32.07
N SER A 901 19.40 13.60 30.89
CA SER A 901 18.55 12.42 30.69
C SER A 901 19.15 11.50 29.63
N MET A 902 18.77 10.23 29.71
CA MET A 902 19.05 9.23 28.69
C MET A 902 17.75 8.55 28.29
N HIS A 903 17.44 8.59 26.99
CA HIS A 903 16.33 7.86 26.40
C HIS A 903 16.86 6.65 25.62
N CYS A 904 16.20 5.51 25.79
CA CYS A 904 16.60 4.23 25.21
C CYS A 904 15.49 3.18 25.22
N GLY A 905 15.65 2.14 24.40
CA GLY A 905 14.74 1.00 24.42
C GLY A 905 13.47 1.20 23.58
N VAL A 906 12.31 1.32 24.24
CA VAL A 906 10.98 1.30 23.59
C VAL A 906 10.14 2.50 24.01
N LEU A 907 9.21 2.93 23.14
CA LEU A 907 8.44 4.19 23.27
C LEU A 907 7.65 4.39 24.58
N GLU A 908 7.23 3.33 25.27
CA GLU A 908 6.50 3.42 26.54
C GLU A 908 7.12 2.48 27.58
N GLY A 909 7.55 3.04 28.70
CA GLY A 909 8.22 2.32 29.78
C GLY A 909 9.57 1.75 29.35
N GLY A 910 9.69 0.42 29.36
CA GLY A 910 10.95 -0.25 29.07
C GLY A 910 12.03 0.01 30.12
N PRO A 911 13.29 -0.36 29.84
CA PRO A 911 14.39 -0.22 30.81
C PRO A 911 14.80 1.24 31.07
N CYS A 912 14.28 2.18 30.28
CA CYS A 912 14.61 3.60 30.37
C CYS A 912 13.42 4.47 30.80
N GLU A 913 12.30 3.85 31.19
CA GLU A 913 11.12 4.52 31.77
C GLU A 913 10.51 5.61 30.86
N GLU A 914 10.39 5.31 29.58
CA GLU A 914 9.91 6.23 28.55
C GLU A 914 8.44 6.65 28.75
N PRO A 915 8.06 7.90 28.42
CA PRO A 915 8.87 8.94 27.77
C PRO A 915 9.64 9.84 28.77
N VAL A 916 9.75 9.46 30.05
CA VAL A 916 10.44 10.28 31.07
C VAL A 916 11.97 10.17 30.93
N GLY A 917 12.46 9.02 30.48
CA GLY A 917 13.89 8.75 30.38
C GLY A 917 14.54 8.52 31.75
N LEU A 918 15.79 8.07 31.72
CA LEU A 918 16.61 7.94 32.94
C LEU A 918 17.19 9.30 33.31
N THR A 919 16.36 10.13 33.94
CA THR A 919 16.69 11.53 34.28
C THR A 919 17.43 11.70 35.60
N SER A 920 18.26 12.73 35.70
CA SER A 920 18.85 13.22 36.94
C SER A 920 17.84 13.89 37.88
N GLY A 921 16.69 14.31 37.34
CA GLY A 921 15.87 15.34 37.95
C GLY A 921 16.58 16.71 37.99
N PRO A 922 15.91 17.77 38.45
CA PRO A 922 16.44 19.13 38.43
C PRO A 922 17.66 19.29 39.34
N GLN A 923 18.75 19.82 38.77
CA GLN A 923 19.98 20.19 39.45
C GLN A 923 20.08 21.71 39.51
N THR A 924 20.25 22.25 40.72
CA THR A 924 20.29 23.70 40.92
C THR A 924 21.47 24.35 40.21
N CYS A 925 21.19 25.41 39.45
CA CYS A 925 22.19 26.29 38.87
C CYS A 925 21.66 27.72 38.75
N ALA A 926 21.96 28.56 39.74
CA ALA A 926 21.44 29.92 39.84
C ALA A 926 22.09 30.93 38.86
N SER A 927 23.33 30.67 38.45
CA SER A 927 24.08 31.53 37.52
C SER A 927 23.99 31.08 36.06
N CYS A 928 23.37 29.92 35.77
CA CYS A 928 23.32 29.34 34.43
C CYS A 928 22.62 30.21 33.37
N ARG A 929 21.80 31.19 33.77
CA ARG A 929 21.21 32.17 32.84
C ARG A 929 22.09 33.40 32.58
N THR A 930 22.93 33.76 33.56
CA THR A 930 23.69 35.02 33.54
C THR A 930 25.16 34.83 33.19
N GLU A 931 25.68 33.61 33.32
CA GLU A 931 27.08 33.22 33.09
C GLU A 931 27.15 31.99 32.20
N PHE A 932 28.29 31.79 31.52
CA PHE A 932 28.56 30.57 30.78
C PHE A 932 28.95 29.44 31.75
N HIS A 933 28.31 28.28 31.59
CA HIS A 933 28.61 27.07 32.33
C HIS A 933 28.96 25.94 31.38
N THR A 934 29.81 25.01 31.84
CA THR A 934 30.24 23.87 31.03
C THR A 934 29.37 22.66 31.29
N TYR A 935 28.63 22.22 30.27
CA TYR A 935 27.81 21.02 30.31
C TYR A 935 28.48 19.93 29.48
N ALA A 936 28.63 18.73 30.04
CA ALA A 936 29.25 17.64 29.31
C ALA A 936 28.62 16.28 29.61
N VAL A 937 28.74 15.38 28.65
CA VAL A 937 28.46 13.94 28.83
C VAL A 937 29.69 13.13 28.45
N GLU A 938 29.97 12.09 29.23
CA GLU A 938 30.95 11.05 28.90
C GLU A 938 30.26 9.71 28.69
N VAL A 939 30.50 9.08 27.54
CA VAL A 939 30.11 7.70 27.25
C VAL A 939 31.35 6.83 27.34
N ASP A 940 31.39 5.97 28.36
CA ASP A 940 32.53 5.11 28.67
C ASP A 940 32.17 3.64 28.42
N LEU A 941 32.59 3.11 27.27
CA LEU A 941 32.31 1.71 26.93
C LEU A 941 33.12 0.72 27.77
N GLY A 942 34.27 1.14 28.29
CA GLY A 942 35.12 0.32 29.15
C GLY A 942 34.52 0.14 30.55
N ALA A 943 34.06 1.24 31.14
CA ALA A 943 33.35 1.23 32.43
C ALA A 943 31.87 0.86 32.30
N ARG A 944 31.33 0.83 31.07
CA ARG A 944 29.91 0.58 30.77
C ARG A 944 28.97 1.56 31.51
N GLU A 945 29.30 2.84 31.41
CA GLU A 945 28.62 3.93 32.13
C GLU A 945 28.53 5.18 31.25
N VAL A 946 27.43 5.93 31.38
CA VAL A 946 27.30 7.31 30.88
C VAL A 946 27.26 8.26 32.07
N ARG A 947 27.98 9.39 32.00
CA ARG A 947 28.12 10.37 33.09
C ARG A 947 27.85 11.78 32.60
N TRP A 948 27.05 12.56 33.32
CA TRP A 948 26.79 13.97 33.02
C TRP A 948 27.51 14.88 33.99
N TYR A 949 28.00 16.01 33.48
CA TYR A 949 28.83 16.97 34.18
C TYR A 949 28.25 18.37 34.06
N LEU A 950 28.30 19.12 35.17
CA LEU A 950 28.11 20.56 35.22
C LEU A 950 29.37 21.16 35.86
N ASP A 951 30.07 22.03 35.12
CA ASP A 951 31.35 22.65 35.52
C ASP A 951 32.37 21.62 36.03
N GLY A 952 32.47 20.50 35.30
CA GLY A 952 33.37 19.39 35.62
C GLY A 952 32.93 18.51 36.80
N ARG A 953 31.80 18.79 37.45
CA ARG A 953 31.24 17.97 38.52
C ARG A 953 30.21 16.98 37.98
N VAL A 954 30.40 15.69 38.24
CA VAL A 954 29.41 14.66 37.86
C VAL A 954 28.16 14.82 38.71
N TYR A 955 27.00 14.97 38.07
CA TYR A 955 25.70 15.05 38.77
C TYR A 955 24.74 13.91 38.41
N HIS A 956 24.99 13.17 37.32
CA HIS A 956 24.17 12.03 36.91
C HIS A 956 24.99 10.88 36.33
N ARG A 957 24.49 9.65 36.51
CA ARG A 957 25.14 8.42 36.07
C ARG A 957 24.11 7.39 35.64
N VAL A 958 24.33 6.78 34.48
CA VAL A 958 23.56 5.63 34.01
C VAL A 958 24.51 4.48 33.71
N SER A 959 24.31 3.35 34.39
CA SER A 959 25.10 2.13 34.17
C SER A 959 24.39 1.18 33.21
N ALA A 960 25.17 0.51 32.35
CA ALA A 960 24.66 -0.53 31.45
C ALA A 960 23.94 -1.68 32.16
N GLY A 961 24.16 -1.88 33.47
CA GLY A 961 23.44 -2.89 34.25
C GLY A 961 21.94 -2.65 34.40
N ARG A 962 21.45 -1.45 34.03
CA ARG A 962 20.02 -1.10 34.05
C ARG A 962 19.22 -1.70 32.89
N MET A 963 19.90 -2.16 31.84
CA MET A 963 19.27 -2.66 30.61
C MET A 963 20.03 -3.86 30.05
N ASP A 964 19.41 -4.58 29.11
CA ASP A 964 20.09 -5.67 28.44
C ASP A 964 21.22 -5.16 27.52
N ALA A 965 22.18 -6.04 27.20
CA ALA A 965 23.34 -5.67 26.40
C ALA A 965 22.98 -5.17 24.99
N GLY A 966 21.87 -5.64 24.42
CA GLY A 966 21.42 -5.18 23.11
C GLY A 966 20.86 -3.77 23.16
N THR A 967 20.06 -3.45 24.18
CA THR A 967 19.54 -2.09 24.41
C THR A 967 20.66 -1.10 24.71
N TRP A 968 21.61 -1.46 25.57
CA TRP A 968 22.79 -0.61 25.82
C TRP A 968 23.57 -0.33 24.54
N LYS A 969 23.85 -1.38 23.75
CA LYS A 969 24.60 -1.24 22.50
C LYS A 969 23.90 -0.30 21.51
N ARG A 970 22.59 -0.47 21.32
CA ARG A 970 21.79 0.37 20.41
C ARG A 970 21.60 1.81 20.87
N ALA A 971 21.87 2.11 22.15
CA ALA A 971 21.73 3.44 22.68
C ALA A 971 23.03 4.25 22.66
N VAL A 972 24.20 3.60 22.78
CA VAL A 972 25.48 4.33 22.97
C VAL A 972 26.69 3.78 22.20
N ASP A 973 26.60 2.62 21.55
CA ASP A 973 27.71 1.98 20.82
C ASP A 973 27.58 2.19 19.30
N HIS A 974 27.44 3.46 18.90
CA HIS A 974 27.41 3.95 17.52
C HIS A 974 27.68 5.45 17.50
N GLY A 975 27.77 6.02 16.29
CA GLY A 975 27.87 7.47 16.12
C GLY A 975 26.63 8.20 16.63
N VAL A 976 26.83 9.39 17.19
CA VAL A 976 25.78 10.37 17.51
C VAL A 976 26.03 11.66 16.74
N PHE A 977 25.00 12.47 16.59
CA PHE A 977 25.10 13.88 16.20
C PHE A 977 24.60 14.77 17.34
N LEU A 978 25.10 15.99 17.40
CA LEU A 978 24.77 16.96 18.44
C LEU A 978 23.66 17.89 17.95
N ILE A 979 22.85 18.40 18.89
CA ILE A 979 21.73 19.27 18.62
C ILE A 979 21.74 20.43 19.63
N LEU A 980 21.53 21.64 19.13
CA LEU A 980 21.34 22.85 19.93
C LEU A 980 20.03 23.52 19.50
N ASN A 981 19.13 23.77 20.44
CA ASN A 981 17.88 24.49 20.16
C ASN A 981 17.33 25.23 21.38
N VAL A 982 16.37 26.11 21.11
CA VAL A 982 15.48 26.66 22.13
C VAL A 982 14.04 26.46 21.67
N ALA A 983 13.37 25.44 22.18
CA ALA A 983 11.96 25.20 21.90
C ALA A 983 11.06 26.15 22.72
N ILE A 984 9.82 26.33 22.26
CA ILE A 984 8.78 27.13 22.92
C ILE A 984 7.52 26.29 23.11
N GLY A 985 7.06 26.15 24.35
CA GLY A 985 5.93 25.32 24.70
C GLY A 985 6.30 23.84 24.77
N GLY A 986 5.37 22.95 24.42
CA GLY A 986 5.60 21.51 24.49
C GLY A 986 5.30 20.88 25.85
N LYS A 987 5.32 19.55 25.87
CA LYS A 987 4.92 18.72 27.02
C LYS A 987 5.80 18.92 28.24
N LEU A 988 7.10 19.18 28.06
CA LEU A 988 8.03 19.28 29.19
C LEU A 988 7.86 20.59 29.99
N PRO A 989 7.88 21.79 29.39
CA PRO A 989 7.49 23.02 30.11
C PRO A 989 6.08 22.94 30.73
N ALA A 990 5.13 22.32 30.04
CA ALA A 990 3.76 22.16 30.53
C ALA A 990 3.67 21.25 31.77
N ALA A 991 4.37 20.11 31.75
CA ALA A 991 4.47 19.21 32.91
C ALA A 991 5.14 19.91 34.10
N ASP A 992 6.00 20.87 33.81
CA ASP A 992 6.70 21.71 34.77
C ASP A 992 5.85 22.90 35.31
N GLY A 993 4.63 23.07 34.80
CA GLY A 993 3.62 23.97 35.35
C GLY A 993 3.45 25.31 34.63
N ALA A 994 4.09 25.52 33.48
CA ALA A 994 3.93 26.74 32.68
C ALA A 994 3.85 26.47 31.17
N THR A 995 3.10 27.31 30.45
CA THR A 995 2.97 27.22 28.99
C THR A 995 3.17 28.60 28.38
N ALA A 996 3.66 28.64 27.14
CA ALA A 996 3.86 29.90 26.43
C ALA A 996 2.53 30.64 26.25
N GLY A 997 2.53 31.95 26.51
CA GLY A 997 1.34 32.79 26.43
C GLY A 997 1.67 34.25 26.15
N PRO A 998 0.68 35.16 26.26
CA PRO A 998 0.87 36.59 25.96
C PRO A 998 1.97 37.25 26.81
N ALA A 999 2.14 36.80 28.05
CA ALA A 999 3.16 37.30 28.97
C ALA A 999 4.57 36.76 28.69
N THR A 1000 4.71 35.69 27.89
CA THR A 1000 6.01 35.15 27.49
C THR A 1000 6.72 36.17 26.59
N GLU A 1001 7.93 36.55 26.97
CA GLU A 1001 8.73 37.56 26.26
C GLU A 1001 9.64 36.88 25.22
N PRO A 1002 9.61 37.27 23.93
CA PRO A 1002 10.57 36.80 22.94
C PRO A 1002 11.92 37.52 23.08
N GLY A 1003 12.94 37.05 22.36
CA GLY A 1003 14.21 37.76 22.15
C GLY A 1003 15.31 37.42 23.16
N HIS A 1004 15.10 36.44 24.05
CA HIS A 1004 16.08 36.02 25.04
C HIS A 1004 16.90 34.82 24.50
N PRO A 1005 18.17 35.01 24.12
CA PRO A 1005 18.95 33.96 23.45
C PRO A 1005 19.47 32.91 24.43
N MET A 1006 19.56 31.66 23.99
CA MET A 1006 20.59 30.74 24.49
C MET A 1006 21.90 31.10 23.81
N ARG A 1007 22.96 31.30 24.59
CA ARG A 1007 24.28 31.66 24.08
C ARG A 1007 25.23 30.47 24.24
N VAL A 1008 25.97 30.15 23.19
CA VAL A 1008 26.92 29.03 23.17
C VAL A 1008 28.29 29.58 22.77
N ASP A 1009 29.22 29.57 23.73
CA ASP A 1009 30.59 30.05 23.56
C ASP A 1009 31.45 29.02 22.83
N GLN A 1010 31.25 27.73 23.15
CA GLN A 1010 32.04 26.67 22.56
C GLN A 1010 31.29 25.34 22.55
N VAL A 1011 31.53 24.52 21.52
CA VAL A 1011 31.22 23.08 21.49
C VAL A 1011 32.49 22.29 21.20
N THR A 1012 32.75 21.25 21.99
CA THR A 1012 33.84 20.29 21.73
C THR A 1012 33.37 18.84 21.79
N VAL A 1013 33.97 18.01 20.94
CA VAL A 1013 33.83 16.55 20.99
C VAL A 1013 35.22 15.94 20.99
N LYS A 1014 35.50 15.05 21.94
CA LYS A 1014 36.81 14.41 22.09
C LYS A 1014 36.69 12.95 22.51
N VAL A 1015 37.68 12.15 22.15
CA VAL A 1015 37.74 10.73 22.49
C VAL A 1015 39.04 10.38 23.22
N LYS A 1016 38.99 9.35 24.06
CA LYS A 1016 40.14 8.82 24.78
C LYS A 1016 40.20 7.31 24.64
N VAL A 1017 41.33 6.80 24.16
CA VAL A 1017 41.61 5.36 24.12
C VAL A 1017 42.12 4.91 25.49
N LYS A 1018 41.70 3.75 25.97
CA LYS A 1018 42.21 3.20 27.23
C LYS A 1018 43.71 2.90 27.11
N GLY A 1019 44.53 3.55 27.92
CA GLY A 1019 45.97 3.28 27.97
C GLY A 1019 46.23 1.83 28.40
N GLY A 1020 46.99 1.09 27.60
CA GLY A 1020 47.55 -0.19 28.03
C GLY A 1020 48.54 0.06 29.16
N GLU A 1021 48.45 -0.71 30.24
CA GLU A 1021 49.55 -0.84 31.20
C GLU A 1021 50.80 -1.23 30.39
N GLY A 1022 51.74 -0.30 30.30
CA GLY A 1022 53.06 -0.56 29.75
C GLY A 1022 53.72 -1.61 30.63
N GLY A 1023 53.99 -2.78 30.05
CA GLY A 1023 54.96 -3.74 30.58
C GLY A 1023 56.35 -3.10 30.55
N GLY A 1024 56.63 -2.27 31.55
CA GLY A 1024 57.97 -1.81 31.87
C GLY A 1024 58.69 -2.94 32.58
N GLY A 1025 59.55 -3.64 31.84
CA GLY A 1025 60.53 -4.53 32.43
C GLY A 1025 61.51 -3.72 33.29
N SER A 1026 61.57 -4.04 34.58
CA SER A 1026 62.73 -3.78 35.44
C SER A 1026 62.68 -4.71 36.65
N GLY A 1027 63.68 -5.59 36.77
CA GLY A 1027 64.02 -6.35 37.98
C GLY A 1027 63.47 -7.76 38.04
#